data_AF-A0A5P1FL02-F1
#
_entry.id   AF-A0A5P1FL02-F1
#
_cell.length_a   1.000
_cell.length_b   1.000
_cell.length_c   1.000
_cell.angle_alpha   90.00
_cell.angle_beta   90.00
_cell.angle_gamma   90.00
#
_symmetry.space_group_name_H-M   'P 1'
#
loop_
_entity.id
_entity.type
_entity.pdbx_description
1 polymer ?
#
loop_
_entity_poly.entity_id
_entity_poly.type
_entity_poly.pdbx_seq_one_letter_code
_entity_poly.pdbx_strand_id
1 'polypeptide(L)'
;MDGAGSWDALEWTKIERVSRSASHGMAEFLLEAEQVIAQGHGVVLVNTDEAGTLSVTNFRLLFVSEASRDIIELGTIPLATIEKFTKQVVKLSSGQRQSEKTPSRRLLQVIGKDMRIIMFGFRPRTKQRRSIYEALSRYTRPAQLWDLYTFSCGPCNLINSNPKSRLLDEYHRLLGKRFFHASSDNTQDEYSMSNDFWRITSVNSDYTLCATYPSSLIIPKNIRDEDILQASSFRARCRLPVISWCNPVTGAVLARSSQPLVGLMMGMRSNADEKLVAALCTDIVDGKVSRKSNKKLYIADARPRKNALANGAMGGGSESSSHYSQSEVVFFGIDNIHAMRESLSRLRDYVDTHGTTSSDGMSSFLRNGGWTWGGGNLSSMSASVSTLGESGWLNHVQSVLAGSAWIAARVAMESATVLVHCSDGWDRTTQLVSLASLLLDPFYRTFKGFQALVEKDWLAFGHPFADRMGIPTVSGSGSTPSELLRQTSTRSLSTSSIRTSGSGFSSTTGSSSHGQTSNNSSPIFLQWVDCISQLQRMYPCAFEFSSAFLVTFLDCVLSCRFGNFLCNSEKEREQAGVWDNCSCMWVSLTNLRAAEGDSHPHHNPFYDPMKHDRPLLPAAAALAPTIWPQFHLRWACPSEAQGGELEAQWHILSKKYADMSKAKERAVLKAKDLKVRTDLLAAELEKEKQACSSSLTMARRACRENLAIKRAIQSLGCKVQFSTDGGLESGGTRENLPSSLRRDLHAASGQSNEGMDLSVSIVAVDDNTDDNMVHVNTLSRVCDTFCPFRTGEGCKWPDGGCPQLGSQFVGLKANFDAFDRLSIYDQYFGSE
;
A
#
# COMPACT_ATOMS: atom_id res chain seq x y z
N MET A 1 -30.62 19.73 4.43
CA MET A 1 -31.89 18.99 4.32
C MET A 1 -31.69 17.63 4.97
N ASP A 2 -32.06 17.60 6.23
CA ASP A 2 -32.43 16.52 7.15
C ASP A 2 -32.12 15.06 6.76
N GLY A 3 -30.96 14.59 7.22
CA GLY A 3 -30.67 13.19 7.51
C GLY A 3 -30.40 13.02 9.00
N ALA A 4 -31.38 13.39 9.84
CA ALA A 4 -31.29 13.23 11.28
C ALA A 4 -31.58 11.77 11.67
N GLY A 5 -30.53 10.93 11.68
CA GLY A 5 -30.58 9.61 12.30
C GLY A 5 -30.45 9.75 13.82
N SER A 6 -31.57 10.02 14.51
CA SER A 6 -31.65 9.74 15.94
C SER A 6 -31.41 8.24 16.16
N TRP A 7 -30.61 7.92 17.18
CA TRP A 7 -30.34 6.56 17.66
C TRP A 7 -31.57 5.68 17.89
N ASP A 8 -32.77 6.27 17.90
CA ASP A 8 -34.04 5.64 18.20
C ASP A 8 -34.69 4.89 17.01
N ALA A 9 -34.20 5.06 15.77
CA ALA A 9 -34.93 4.60 14.57
C ALA A 9 -34.39 3.35 13.84
N LEU A 10 -33.63 2.47 14.49
CA LEU A 10 -33.39 1.12 13.97
C LEU A 10 -34.60 0.22 14.27
N GLU A 11 -35.70 0.46 13.55
CA GLU A 11 -36.87 -0.42 13.52
C GLU A 11 -36.47 -1.78 12.91
N TRP A 12 -36.10 -2.74 13.76
CA TRP A 12 -35.90 -4.15 13.39
C TRP A 12 -37.14 -4.79 12.73
N THR A 13 -38.27 -4.09 12.73
CA THR A 13 -39.60 -4.49 12.26
C THR A 13 -39.86 -4.24 10.78
N LYS A 14 -39.01 -3.47 10.07
CA LYS A 14 -39.16 -3.23 8.61
C LYS A 14 -38.40 -4.20 7.69
N ILE A 15 -37.90 -5.31 8.24
CA ILE A 15 -37.29 -6.36 7.43
C ILE A 15 -38.39 -7.36 7.09
N GLU A 16 -39.07 -7.13 5.97
CA GLU A 16 -39.97 -8.12 5.39
C GLU A 16 -39.25 -9.47 5.29
N ARG A 17 -39.96 -10.54 5.65
CA ARG A 17 -39.53 -11.91 5.39
C ARG A 17 -39.55 -12.15 3.89
N VAL A 18 -38.51 -11.72 3.19
CA VAL A 18 -38.25 -12.25 1.86
C VAL A 18 -37.60 -13.61 2.04
N SER A 19 -38.43 -14.65 2.05
CA SER A 19 -38.01 -16.00 1.71
C SER A 19 -37.55 -15.99 0.25
N ARG A 20 -36.27 -15.68 0.00
CA ARG A 20 -35.60 -15.98 -1.25
C ARG A 20 -34.34 -16.75 -0.96
N SER A 21 -34.41 -18.05 -1.24
CA SER A 21 -33.27 -18.83 -1.68
C SER A 21 -32.56 -18.07 -2.81
N ALA A 22 -31.43 -17.44 -2.50
CA ALA A 22 -30.49 -16.94 -3.49
C ALA A 22 -29.10 -17.01 -2.88
N SER A 23 -28.54 -18.23 -2.80
CA SER A 23 -27.11 -18.43 -2.64
C SER A 23 -26.41 -17.99 -3.94
N HIS A 24 -26.26 -16.68 -4.15
CA HIS A 24 -25.03 -16.18 -4.77
C HIS A 24 -23.96 -16.30 -3.69
N GLY A 25 -23.01 -17.21 -3.92
CA GLY A 25 -22.14 -17.70 -2.88
C GLY A 25 -21.10 -16.66 -2.47
N MET A 26 -20.82 -16.57 -1.17
CA MET A 26 -19.68 -15.81 -0.63
C MET A 26 -18.34 -16.13 -1.30
N ALA A 27 -18.26 -17.24 -2.04
CA ALA A 27 -17.12 -17.68 -2.82
C ALA A 27 -16.49 -16.59 -3.71
N GLU A 28 -17.26 -15.64 -4.25
CA GLU A 28 -16.69 -14.57 -5.10
C GLU A 28 -15.81 -13.58 -4.33
N PHE A 29 -16.01 -13.46 -3.02
CA PHE A 29 -15.25 -12.54 -2.16
C PHE A 29 -14.07 -13.21 -1.46
N LEU A 30 -13.96 -14.54 -1.53
CA LEU A 30 -12.93 -15.31 -0.84
C LEU A 30 -11.63 -15.32 -1.64
N LEU A 31 -10.51 -15.18 -0.94
CA LEU A 31 -9.19 -15.44 -1.50
C LEU A 31 -8.99 -16.94 -1.78
N GLU A 32 -7.95 -17.26 -2.55
CA GLU A 32 -7.54 -18.64 -2.76
C GLU A 32 -7.28 -19.34 -1.41
N ALA A 33 -7.77 -20.58 -1.26
CA ALA A 33 -7.74 -21.35 -0.01
C ALA A 33 -8.47 -20.70 1.20
N GLU A 34 -9.15 -19.57 1.04
CA GLU A 34 -9.95 -18.95 2.10
C GLU A 34 -11.30 -19.67 2.23
N GLN A 35 -11.69 -20.02 3.46
CA GLN A 35 -12.90 -20.78 3.76
C GLN A 35 -13.70 -20.10 4.88
N VAL A 36 -15.03 -20.08 4.72
CA VAL A 36 -15.95 -19.54 5.73
C VAL A 36 -16.14 -20.56 6.87
N ILE A 37 -15.91 -20.12 8.10
CA ILE A 37 -16.00 -20.93 9.33
C ILE A 37 -17.33 -20.68 10.05
N ALA A 38 -17.74 -19.42 10.13
CA ALA A 38 -18.98 -19.01 10.79
C ALA A 38 -19.56 -17.79 10.10
N GLN A 39 -20.88 -17.67 10.10
CA GLN A 39 -21.58 -16.59 9.40
C GLN A 39 -22.75 -16.06 10.22
N GLY A 40 -22.93 -14.75 10.18
CA GLY A 40 -24.08 -14.03 10.72
C GLY A 40 -24.74 -13.20 9.61
N HIS A 41 -26.06 -13.24 9.53
CA HIS A 41 -26.87 -12.55 8.52
C HIS A 41 -27.69 -11.44 9.18
N GLY A 42 -27.81 -10.31 8.48
CA GLY A 42 -28.50 -9.12 8.99
C GLY A 42 -27.81 -8.54 10.23
N VAL A 43 -26.48 -8.61 10.25
CA VAL A 43 -25.61 -7.97 11.25
C VAL A 43 -25.43 -6.52 10.84
N VAL A 44 -25.53 -5.60 11.80
CA VAL A 44 -25.38 -4.16 11.55
C VAL A 44 -23.96 -3.73 11.90
N LEU A 45 -23.25 -3.12 10.94
CA LEU A 45 -22.01 -2.39 11.18
C LEU A 45 -22.38 -1.02 11.76
N VAL A 46 -22.24 -0.87 13.08
CA VAL A 46 -22.71 0.31 13.82
C VAL A 46 -21.96 1.58 13.43
N ASN A 47 -20.70 1.47 13.04
CA ASN A 47 -19.89 2.62 12.62
C ASN A 47 -20.49 3.40 11.43
N THR A 48 -21.20 2.72 10.53
CA THR A 48 -21.78 3.30 9.30
C THR A 48 -23.30 3.08 9.19
N ASP A 49 -23.90 2.43 10.18
CA ASP A 49 -25.31 2.00 10.19
C ASP A 49 -25.72 1.10 8.99
N GLU A 50 -24.78 0.28 8.51
CA GLU A 50 -25.03 -0.62 7.37
C GLU A 50 -25.37 -2.04 7.81
N ALA A 51 -26.42 -2.62 7.26
CA ALA A 51 -26.76 -4.03 7.46
C ALA A 51 -26.07 -4.92 6.41
N GLY A 52 -25.58 -6.08 6.85
CA GLY A 52 -24.86 -6.98 5.98
C GLY A 52 -24.69 -8.39 6.55
N THR A 53 -23.86 -9.15 5.85
CA THR A 53 -23.45 -10.50 6.22
C THR A 53 -22.03 -10.46 6.77
N LEU A 54 -21.88 -10.94 8.01
CA LEU A 54 -20.60 -11.02 8.70
C LEU A 54 -20.10 -12.47 8.70
N SER A 55 -18.97 -12.72 8.06
CA SER A 55 -18.35 -14.03 7.95
C SER A 55 -17.00 -14.05 8.66
N VAL A 56 -16.76 -15.05 9.51
CA VAL A 56 -15.41 -15.39 9.99
C VAL A 56 -14.85 -16.43 9.04
N THR A 57 -13.73 -16.13 8.40
CA THR A 57 -12.98 -17.07 7.56
C THR A 57 -11.72 -17.53 8.27
N ASN A 58 -10.98 -18.48 7.69
CA ASN A 58 -9.65 -18.87 8.19
C ASN A 58 -8.59 -17.77 8.06
N PHE A 59 -8.90 -16.63 7.44
CA PHE A 59 -7.98 -15.51 7.25
C PHE A 59 -8.44 -14.21 7.89
N ARG A 60 -9.73 -13.85 7.75
CA ARG A 60 -10.26 -12.54 8.14
C ARG A 60 -11.69 -12.63 8.64
N LEU A 61 -12.10 -11.55 9.31
CA LEU A 61 -13.50 -11.19 9.42
C LEU A 61 -13.88 -10.44 8.14
N LEU A 62 -14.90 -10.91 7.43
CA LEU A 62 -15.38 -10.37 6.17
C LEU A 62 -16.80 -9.83 6.37
N PHE A 63 -17.02 -8.55 6.04
CA PHE A 63 -18.34 -7.94 6.08
C PHE A 63 -18.75 -7.51 4.66
N VAL A 64 -19.86 -8.09 4.18
CA VAL A 64 -20.44 -7.79 2.88
C VAL A 64 -21.78 -7.10 3.10
N SER A 65 -21.95 -5.91 2.52
CA SER A 65 -23.17 -5.13 2.65
C SER A 65 -24.33 -5.83 1.94
N GLU A 66 -25.50 -5.85 2.57
CA GLU A 66 -26.72 -6.40 1.95
C GLU A 66 -27.26 -5.45 0.86
N ALA A 67 -26.98 -4.15 1.00
CA ALA A 67 -27.46 -3.11 0.09
C ALA A 67 -26.61 -3.01 -1.18
N SER A 68 -25.29 -2.81 -1.04
CA SER A 68 -24.39 -2.69 -2.21
C SER A 68 -23.96 -4.04 -2.77
N ARG A 69 -24.03 -5.12 -1.97
CA ARG A 69 -23.43 -6.44 -2.27
C ARG A 69 -21.92 -6.39 -2.45
N ASP A 70 -21.27 -5.38 -1.90
CA ASP A 70 -19.81 -5.24 -1.92
C ASP A 70 -19.22 -5.39 -0.51
N ILE A 71 -17.91 -5.65 -0.48
CA ILE A 71 -17.13 -5.69 0.76
C ILE A 71 -17.03 -4.28 1.34
N ILE A 72 -17.39 -4.13 2.62
CA ILE A 72 -17.10 -2.89 3.35
C ILE A 72 -15.75 -3.05 4.05
N GLU A 73 -14.78 -2.24 3.63
CA GLU A 73 -13.39 -2.32 4.11
C GLU A 73 -13.28 -2.10 5.62
N LEU A 74 -14.02 -1.13 6.17
CA LEU A 74 -14.04 -0.84 7.61
C LEU A 74 -14.45 -2.08 8.43
N GLY A 75 -15.47 -2.81 7.97
CA GLY A 75 -15.97 -4.03 8.59
C GLY A 75 -15.14 -5.28 8.31
N THR A 76 -14.12 -5.20 7.45
CA THR A 76 -13.34 -6.34 6.98
C THR A 76 -11.90 -6.27 7.48
N ILE A 77 -11.51 -7.18 8.39
CA ILE A 77 -10.21 -7.16 9.09
C ILE A 77 -9.55 -8.54 9.13
N PRO A 78 -8.27 -8.71 8.76
CA PRO A 78 -7.54 -9.96 8.96
C PRO A 78 -7.52 -10.40 10.42
N LEU A 79 -7.65 -11.70 10.67
CA LEU A 79 -7.71 -12.24 12.03
C LEU A 79 -6.43 -11.95 12.82
N ALA A 80 -5.27 -12.00 12.16
CA ALA A 80 -3.99 -11.65 12.78
C ALA A 80 -3.86 -10.15 13.12
N THR A 81 -4.63 -9.29 12.47
CA THR A 81 -4.67 -7.83 12.73
C THR A 81 -5.56 -7.49 13.93
N ILE A 82 -6.45 -8.40 14.37
CA ILE A 82 -7.29 -8.20 15.55
C ILE A 82 -6.40 -8.22 16.81
N GLU A 83 -6.42 -7.12 17.57
CA GLU A 83 -5.73 -7.01 18.86
C GLU A 83 -6.60 -7.57 19.99
N LYS A 84 -7.87 -7.18 20.02
CA LYS A 84 -8.83 -7.53 21.07
C LYS A 84 -10.25 -7.52 20.52
N PHE A 85 -11.12 -8.37 21.04
CA PHE A 85 -12.56 -8.30 20.77
C PHE A 85 -13.36 -8.58 22.05
N THR A 86 -14.48 -7.88 22.24
CA THR A 86 -15.29 -7.97 23.46
C THR A 86 -16.78 -8.01 23.17
N LYS A 87 -17.54 -8.78 23.96
CA LYS A 87 -19.02 -8.74 23.93
C LYS A 87 -19.49 -7.61 24.83
N GLN A 88 -20.31 -6.71 24.30
CA GLN A 88 -20.96 -5.66 25.08
C GLN A 88 -22.49 -5.85 25.04
N VAL A 89 -23.16 -5.46 26.12
CA VAL A 89 -24.62 -5.41 26.17
C VAL A 89 -25.02 -4.05 26.69
N VAL A 90 -25.51 -3.19 25.79
CA VAL A 90 -25.95 -1.85 26.16
C VAL A 90 -27.45 -1.92 26.45
N LYS A 91 -27.82 -1.51 27.67
CA LYS A 91 -29.21 -1.26 28.05
C LYS A 91 -29.46 0.24 27.84
N LEU A 92 -30.39 0.63 26.97
CA LEU A 92 -30.78 2.03 26.88
C LEU A 92 -31.54 2.43 28.15
N SER A 93 -31.12 3.53 28.77
CA SER A 93 -31.87 4.19 29.83
C SER A 93 -33.13 4.81 29.21
N SER A 94 -34.31 4.34 29.58
CA SER A 94 -35.57 4.94 29.14
C SER A 94 -35.72 6.35 29.75
N GLY A 95 -35.50 7.39 28.95
CA GLY A 95 -36.02 8.73 29.24
C GLY A 95 -37.54 8.68 29.31
N GLN A 96 -38.13 9.51 30.17
CA GLN A 96 -39.51 9.41 30.65
C GLN A 96 -40.58 9.23 29.54
N ARG A 97 -41.47 8.25 29.79
CA ARG A 97 -42.76 7.98 29.14
C ARG A 97 -42.69 7.49 27.69
N GLN A 98 -42.38 6.21 27.50
CA GLN A 98 -43.14 5.31 26.61
C GLN A 98 -42.82 3.84 26.93
N SER A 99 -43.87 3.00 27.04
CA SER A 99 -43.79 1.62 27.50
C SER A 99 -43.53 0.63 26.36
N GLU A 100 -42.44 0.80 25.63
CA GLU A 100 -41.92 -0.26 24.77
C GLU A 100 -40.55 -0.68 25.28
N LYS A 101 -40.43 -1.96 25.64
CA LYS A 101 -39.16 -2.59 26.02
C LYS A 101 -38.24 -2.59 24.80
N THR A 102 -37.49 -1.51 24.58
CA THR A 102 -36.41 -1.49 23.60
C THR A 102 -35.45 -2.62 23.92
N PRO A 103 -35.23 -3.56 22.99
CA PRO A 103 -34.43 -4.74 23.28
C PRO A 103 -32.97 -4.33 23.51
N SER A 104 -32.34 -4.88 24.54
CA SER A 104 -30.92 -4.66 24.84
C SER A 104 -30.06 -4.94 23.61
N ARG A 105 -29.24 -3.96 23.19
CA ARG A 105 -28.36 -4.11 22.02
C ARG A 105 -27.23 -5.08 22.34
N ARG A 106 -27.08 -6.11 21.51
CA ARG A 106 -26.02 -7.11 21.64
C ARG A 106 -24.89 -6.75 20.69
N LEU A 107 -23.85 -6.12 21.22
CA LEU A 107 -22.72 -5.64 20.45
C LEU A 107 -21.53 -6.59 20.55
N LEU A 108 -20.70 -6.60 19.51
CA LEU A 108 -19.35 -7.17 19.47
C LEU A 108 -18.41 -6.05 19.04
N GLN A 109 -17.50 -5.67 19.92
CA GLN A 109 -16.42 -4.73 19.61
C GLN A 109 -15.21 -5.52 19.12
N VAL A 110 -14.58 -5.07 18.03
CA VAL A 110 -13.32 -5.61 17.50
C VAL A 110 -12.34 -4.44 17.36
N ILE A 111 -11.20 -4.53 18.04
CA ILE A 111 -10.14 -3.54 18.02
C ILE A 111 -8.99 -4.10 17.19
N GLY A 112 -8.60 -3.36 16.14
CA GLY A 112 -7.49 -3.69 15.27
C GLY A 112 -6.19 -3.03 15.70
N LYS A 113 -5.07 -3.69 15.36
CA LYS A 113 -3.71 -3.11 15.45
C LYS A 113 -3.50 -1.98 14.45
N ASP A 114 -4.40 -1.84 13.49
CA ASP A 114 -4.35 -0.93 12.37
C ASP A 114 -5.30 0.28 12.55
N MET A 115 -5.48 0.70 13.80
CA MET A 115 -6.22 1.88 14.25
C MET A 115 -7.76 1.79 14.23
N ARG A 116 -8.36 0.73 13.66
CA ARG A 116 -9.83 0.60 13.63
C ARG A 116 -10.43 0.10 14.95
N ILE A 117 -11.60 0.62 15.30
CA ILE A 117 -12.50 0.07 16.31
C ILE A 117 -13.85 -0.22 15.64
N ILE A 118 -14.12 -1.50 15.41
CA ILE A 118 -15.32 -1.95 14.69
C ILE A 118 -16.38 -2.40 15.68
N MET A 119 -17.62 -1.96 15.46
CA MET A 119 -18.77 -2.31 16.29
C MET A 119 -19.84 -3.03 15.47
N PHE A 120 -20.09 -4.30 15.81
CA PHE A 120 -21.13 -5.11 15.17
C PHE A 120 -22.34 -5.29 16.09
N GLY A 121 -23.52 -4.92 15.60
CA GLY A 121 -24.81 -5.10 16.23
C GLY A 121 -25.50 -6.39 15.77
N PHE A 122 -25.91 -7.22 16.72
CA PHE A 122 -26.61 -8.48 16.45
C PHE A 122 -28.05 -8.45 16.92
N ARG A 123 -28.93 -9.09 16.13
CA ARG A 123 -30.33 -9.31 16.49
C ARG A 123 -30.47 -10.02 17.85
N PRO A 124 -31.26 -9.49 18.79
CA PRO A 124 -31.58 -10.16 20.05
C PRO A 124 -32.16 -11.56 19.82
N ARG A 125 -31.97 -12.47 20.79
CA ARG A 125 -32.46 -13.87 20.76
C ARG A 125 -31.89 -14.78 19.68
N THR A 126 -30.92 -14.33 18.87
CA THR A 126 -30.17 -15.20 17.94
C THR A 126 -28.92 -15.80 18.59
N LYS A 127 -28.45 -16.95 18.07
CA LYS A 127 -27.15 -17.56 18.45
C LYS A 127 -25.96 -17.00 17.65
N GLN A 128 -26.19 -16.12 16.67
CA GLN A 128 -25.17 -15.63 15.72
C GLN A 128 -23.97 -14.97 16.43
N ARG A 129 -24.20 -14.02 17.35
CA ARG A 129 -23.11 -13.36 18.12
C ARG A 129 -22.23 -14.36 18.88
N ARG A 130 -22.84 -15.43 19.42
CA ARG A 130 -22.10 -16.47 20.15
C ARG A 130 -21.23 -17.26 19.19
N SER A 131 -21.79 -17.71 18.07
CA SER A 131 -21.07 -18.46 17.03
C SER A 131 -19.90 -17.68 16.45
N ILE A 132 -20.11 -16.40 16.08
CA ILE A 132 -19.04 -15.54 15.57
C ILE A 132 -17.94 -15.33 16.61
N TYR A 133 -18.30 -15.07 17.88
CA TYR A 133 -17.30 -14.89 18.93
C TYR A 133 -16.49 -16.17 19.21
N GLU A 134 -17.14 -17.33 19.23
CA GLU A 134 -16.47 -18.62 19.41
C GLU A 134 -15.51 -18.91 18.25
N ALA A 135 -15.93 -18.62 17.01
CA ALA A 135 -15.06 -18.72 15.84
C ALA A 135 -13.86 -17.75 15.94
N LEU A 136 -14.08 -16.48 16.26
CA LEU A 136 -12.98 -15.52 16.49
C LEU A 136 -12.03 -15.99 17.60
N SER A 137 -12.56 -16.53 18.70
CA SER A 137 -11.74 -17.03 19.81
C SER A 137 -10.85 -18.19 19.41
N ARG A 138 -11.28 -19.01 18.45
CA ARG A 138 -10.53 -20.16 17.95
C ARG A 138 -9.49 -19.78 16.90
N TYR A 139 -9.78 -18.82 16.02
CA TYR A 139 -8.96 -18.56 14.83
C TYR A 139 -8.11 -17.28 14.90
N THR A 140 -8.38 -16.34 15.83
CA THR A 140 -7.48 -15.17 16.03
C THR A 140 -6.20 -15.50 16.77
N ARG A 141 -6.18 -16.62 17.50
CA ARG A 141 -5.01 -17.12 18.24
C ARG A 141 -4.82 -18.60 17.93
N PRO A 142 -4.30 -18.93 16.73
CA PRO A 142 -4.04 -20.31 16.39
C PRO A 142 -3.10 -20.97 17.40
N ALA A 143 -3.22 -22.28 17.60
CA ALA A 143 -2.39 -23.00 18.54
C ALA A 143 -0.98 -23.24 17.98
N GLN A 144 -0.90 -23.47 16.67
CA GLN A 144 0.34 -23.71 15.96
C GLN A 144 0.59 -22.63 14.91
N LEU A 145 1.86 -22.39 14.59
CA LEU A 145 2.26 -21.48 13.52
C LEU A 145 1.63 -21.89 12.16
N TRP A 146 1.59 -23.19 11.90
CA TRP A 146 1.07 -23.79 10.65
C TRP A 146 -0.44 -23.62 10.45
N ASP A 147 -1.18 -23.27 11.50
CA ASP A 147 -2.62 -23.01 11.42
C ASP A 147 -2.92 -21.62 10.79
N LEU A 148 -1.90 -20.78 10.56
CA LEU A 148 -2.07 -19.48 9.91
C LEU A 148 -2.38 -19.65 8.42
N TYR A 149 -3.26 -18.77 7.91
CA TYR A 149 -3.70 -18.76 6.52
C TYR A 149 -2.56 -18.81 5.49
N THR A 150 -1.42 -18.16 5.75
CA THR A 150 -0.28 -18.13 4.81
C THR A 150 0.27 -19.52 4.47
N PHE A 151 0.10 -20.53 5.35
CA PHE A 151 0.52 -21.91 5.08
C PHE A 151 -0.53 -22.70 4.29
N SER A 152 -1.78 -22.23 4.23
CA SER A 152 -2.85 -22.84 3.42
C SER A 152 -2.75 -22.47 1.94
N CYS A 153 -2.05 -21.38 1.60
CA CYS A 153 -1.93 -20.88 0.23
C CYS A 153 -0.89 -21.63 -0.62
N GLY A 154 -0.02 -22.43 0.02
CA GLY A 154 1.13 -23.05 -0.64
C GLY A 154 2.25 -22.06 -1.01
N PRO A 155 3.36 -22.58 -1.57
CA PRO A 155 4.48 -21.75 -2.03
C PRO A 155 4.10 -20.85 -3.19
N CYS A 156 4.82 -19.73 -3.34
CA CYS A 156 4.75 -18.94 -4.55
C CYS A 156 5.28 -19.75 -5.75
N ASN A 157 4.50 -19.84 -6.84
CA ASN A 157 4.91 -20.45 -8.12
C ASN A 157 5.98 -19.63 -8.88
N LEU A 158 6.44 -18.50 -8.33
CA LEU A 158 7.34 -17.55 -8.97
C LEU A 158 8.75 -17.67 -8.38
N ILE A 159 9.76 -17.64 -9.25
CA ILE A 159 11.18 -17.67 -8.86
C ILE A 159 11.45 -16.47 -7.94
N ASN A 160 11.72 -16.78 -6.68
CA ASN A 160 12.07 -15.79 -5.67
C ASN A 160 13.45 -16.16 -5.14
N SER A 161 14.34 -15.18 -4.97
CA SER A 161 15.68 -15.44 -4.42
C SER A 161 15.61 -15.72 -2.92
N ASN A 162 16.43 -16.63 -2.41
CA ASN A 162 16.49 -16.93 -0.98
C ASN A 162 16.79 -15.64 -0.16
N PRO A 163 16.09 -15.35 0.96
CA PRO A 163 16.41 -14.22 1.83
C PRO A 163 17.88 -14.13 2.25
N LYS A 164 18.56 -15.27 2.47
CA LYS A 164 20.00 -15.30 2.77
C LYS A 164 20.85 -14.78 1.60
N SER A 165 20.47 -15.14 0.37
CA SER A 165 21.15 -14.65 -0.84
C SER A 165 20.95 -13.14 -1.00
N ARG A 166 19.74 -12.62 -0.76
CA ARG A 166 19.49 -11.16 -0.78
C ARG A 166 20.28 -10.41 0.29
N LEU A 167 20.45 -11.01 1.48
CA LEU A 167 21.29 -10.44 2.53
C LEU A 167 22.76 -10.36 2.09
N LEU A 168 23.28 -11.42 1.46
CA LEU A 168 24.64 -11.44 0.92
C LEU A 168 24.83 -10.42 -0.21
N ASP A 169 23.87 -10.30 -1.12
CA ASP A 169 23.88 -9.27 -2.17
C ASP A 169 24.00 -7.86 -1.58
N GLU A 170 23.27 -7.60 -0.50
CA GLU A 170 23.34 -6.34 0.23
C GLU A 170 24.69 -6.13 0.92
N TYR A 171 25.26 -7.17 1.52
CA TYR A 171 26.61 -7.10 2.10
C TYR A 171 27.67 -6.82 1.03
N HIS A 172 27.58 -7.46 -0.13
CA HIS A 172 28.48 -7.20 -1.26
C HIS A 172 28.37 -5.76 -1.75
N ARG A 173 27.15 -5.21 -1.81
CA ARG A 173 26.92 -3.80 -2.15
C ARG A 173 27.59 -2.86 -1.15
N LEU A 174 27.44 -3.10 0.15
CA LEU A 174 28.04 -2.29 1.22
C LEU A 174 29.59 -2.35 1.18
N LEU A 175 30.16 -3.48 0.78
CA LEU A 175 31.61 -3.63 0.60
C LEU A 175 32.14 -3.00 -0.70
N GLY A 176 31.28 -2.41 -1.54
CA GLY A 176 31.66 -1.78 -2.81
C GLY A 176 31.87 -2.77 -3.96
N LYS A 177 31.46 -4.03 -3.81
CA LYS A 177 31.57 -5.08 -4.83
C LYS A 177 30.22 -5.20 -5.56
N ARG A 178 29.91 -4.24 -6.43
CA ARG A 178 28.77 -4.36 -7.35
C ARG A 178 29.16 -5.34 -8.47
N PHE A 179 28.33 -6.35 -8.71
CA PHE A 179 28.45 -7.38 -9.77
C PHE A 179 29.34 -8.60 -9.46
N PHE A 180 28.81 -9.54 -8.67
CA PHE A 180 28.99 -10.95 -8.99
C PHE A 180 27.64 -11.49 -9.46
N HIS A 181 27.50 -11.74 -10.76
CA HIS A 181 26.52 -12.73 -11.20
C HIS A 181 27.04 -14.07 -10.67
N ALA A 182 26.31 -14.70 -9.76
CA ALA A 182 26.58 -16.08 -9.37
C ALA A 182 26.50 -16.96 -10.62
N SER A 183 27.63 -17.18 -11.30
CA SER A 183 27.77 -18.32 -12.19
C SER A 183 27.75 -19.54 -11.29
N SER A 184 26.84 -20.44 -11.59
CA SER A 184 26.40 -21.58 -10.79
C SER A 184 27.44 -22.70 -10.58
N ASP A 185 28.72 -22.39 -10.33
CA ASP A 185 29.74 -23.45 -10.26
C ASP A 185 30.89 -23.31 -9.24
N ASN A 186 30.88 -22.33 -8.33
CA ASN A 186 31.87 -22.32 -7.21
C ASN A 186 31.24 -21.83 -5.90
N THR A 187 30.54 -22.73 -5.20
CA THR A 187 29.89 -22.51 -3.88
C THR A 187 30.86 -22.20 -2.73
N GLN A 188 32.18 -22.18 -2.98
CA GLN A 188 33.20 -22.01 -1.95
C GLN A 188 33.73 -20.57 -1.81
N ASP A 189 33.52 -19.70 -2.81
CA ASP A 189 34.03 -18.31 -2.81
C ASP A 189 32.97 -17.26 -2.39
N GLU A 190 31.71 -17.66 -2.21
CA GLU A 190 30.60 -16.74 -1.89
C GLU A 190 30.73 -16.08 -0.49
N TYR A 191 31.46 -16.72 0.43
CA TYR A 191 31.61 -16.28 1.81
C TYR A 191 32.97 -15.61 2.13
N SER A 192 33.91 -15.57 1.17
CA SER A 192 35.28 -15.06 1.37
C SER A 192 35.47 -13.63 0.84
N MET A 193 34.43 -12.80 0.93
CA MET A 193 34.45 -11.44 0.41
C MET A 193 34.83 -10.43 1.50
N SER A 194 35.85 -9.61 1.20
CA SER A 194 36.32 -8.51 2.05
C SER A 194 36.69 -7.29 1.20
N ASN A 195 36.68 -6.12 1.82
CA ASN A 195 37.36 -4.94 1.27
C ASN A 195 38.61 -4.65 2.11
N ASP A 196 39.16 -3.44 2.04
CA ASP A 196 40.35 -3.10 2.81
C ASP A 196 40.08 -3.10 4.32
N PHE A 197 38.88 -2.67 4.73
CA PHE A 197 38.52 -2.42 6.13
C PHE A 197 37.74 -3.57 6.78
N TRP A 198 36.82 -4.19 6.03
CA TRP A 198 35.76 -5.06 6.54
C TRP A 198 35.75 -6.41 5.83
N ARG A 199 35.32 -7.45 6.54
CA ARG A 199 35.12 -8.80 5.99
C ARG A 199 33.76 -9.37 6.41
N ILE A 200 33.23 -10.27 5.60
CA ILE A 200 32.10 -11.12 5.98
C ILE A 200 32.67 -12.31 6.76
N THR A 201 32.01 -12.69 7.85
CA THR A 201 32.31 -13.91 8.61
C THR A 201 31.10 -14.84 8.61
N SER A 202 31.39 -16.14 8.52
CA SER A 202 30.41 -17.23 8.58
C SER A 202 30.36 -17.92 9.95
N VAL A 203 30.99 -17.35 11.00
CA VAL A 203 31.01 -17.94 12.35
C VAL A 203 29.61 -18.22 12.92
N ASN A 204 28.59 -17.48 12.48
CA ASN A 204 27.22 -17.67 12.91
C ASN A 204 26.37 -18.48 11.91
N SER A 205 26.97 -19.22 10.97
CA SER A 205 26.24 -19.89 9.88
C SER A 205 25.21 -20.91 10.36
N ASP A 206 25.46 -21.53 11.52
CA ASP A 206 24.59 -22.48 12.20
C ASP A 206 23.78 -21.86 13.37
N TYR A 207 23.91 -20.55 13.55
CA TYR A 207 23.29 -19.75 14.62
C TYR A 207 23.65 -20.18 16.04
N THR A 208 24.82 -20.81 16.23
CA THR A 208 25.31 -21.21 17.56
C THR A 208 25.89 -20.04 18.34
N LEU A 209 26.60 -19.12 17.68
CA LEU A 209 27.15 -17.90 18.30
C LEU A 209 26.02 -17.00 18.81
N CYS A 210 25.06 -16.68 17.95
CA CYS A 210 23.89 -15.87 18.31
C CYS A 210 22.66 -16.30 17.50
N ALA A 211 21.72 -16.97 18.17
CA ALA A 211 20.49 -17.49 17.57
C ALA A 211 19.56 -16.42 16.97
N THR A 212 19.78 -15.15 17.30
CA THR A 212 18.92 -14.03 16.88
C THR A 212 19.61 -13.06 15.91
N TYR A 213 20.84 -13.37 15.51
CA TYR A 213 21.57 -12.69 14.43
C TYR A 213 21.47 -13.48 13.12
N PRO A 214 21.75 -12.83 11.99
CA PRO A 214 21.83 -13.52 10.71
C PRO A 214 22.99 -14.52 10.69
N SER A 215 22.89 -15.47 9.77
CA SER A 215 23.89 -16.51 9.53
C SER A 215 25.27 -15.97 9.13
N SER A 216 25.34 -14.80 8.49
CA SER A 216 26.58 -14.11 8.11
C SER A 216 26.64 -12.71 8.73
N LEU A 217 27.83 -12.23 9.09
CA LEU A 217 28.01 -10.93 9.76
C LEU A 217 29.16 -10.13 9.12
N ILE A 218 29.02 -8.80 9.05
CA ILE A 218 30.11 -7.90 8.64
C ILE A 218 30.87 -7.43 9.89
N ILE A 219 32.20 -7.59 9.87
CA ILE A 219 33.10 -7.24 10.96
C ILE A 219 34.41 -6.59 10.45
N PRO A 220 35.21 -5.97 11.34
CA PRO A 220 36.57 -5.52 11.01
C PRO A 220 37.46 -6.65 10.49
N LYS A 221 38.17 -6.38 9.40
CA LYS A 221 39.04 -7.36 8.73
C LYS A 221 40.17 -7.88 9.63
N ASN A 222 40.66 -7.03 10.54
CA ASN A 222 41.72 -7.35 11.50
C ASN A 222 41.25 -8.14 12.73
N ILE A 223 39.94 -8.33 12.93
CA ILE A 223 39.39 -9.12 14.03
C ILE A 223 39.29 -10.57 13.59
N ARG A 224 39.80 -11.49 14.42
CA ARG A 224 39.77 -12.95 14.17
C ARG A 224 38.50 -13.55 14.77
N ASP A 225 38.07 -14.70 14.25
CA ASP A 225 36.86 -15.37 14.70
C ASP A 225 36.92 -15.82 16.18
N GLU A 226 38.11 -16.09 16.71
CA GLU A 226 38.33 -16.35 18.14
C GLU A 226 37.98 -15.14 19.03
N ASP A 227 38.33 -13.93 18.58
CA ASP A 227 38.03 -12.70 19.31
C ASP A 227 36.50 -12.44 19.33
N ILE A 228 35.80 -12.80 18.24
CA ILE A 228 34.33 -12.72 18.11
C ILE A 228 33.65 -13.62 19.14
N LEU A 229 34.09 -14.87 19.25
CA LEU A 229 33.54 -15.84 20.19
C LEU A 229 33.66 -15.33 21.63
N GLN A 230 34.83 -14.79 22.00
CA GLN A 230 35.05 -14.23 23.33
C GLN A 230 34.20 -12.97 23.58
N ALA A 231 34.15 -12.04 22.63
CA ALA A 231 33.35 -10.82 22.73
C ALA A 231 31.85 -11.11 22.88
N SER A 232 31.34 -12.15 22.21
CA SER A 232 29.92 -12.50 22.21
C SER A 232 29.37 -12.74 23.61
N SER A 233 30.11 -13.48 24.46
CA SER A 233 29.71 -13.80 25.84
C SER A 233 29.52 -12.59 26.75
N PHE A 234 30.14 -11.45 26.41
CA PHE A 234 30.03 -10.20 27.17
C PHE A 234 28.82 -9.34 26.77
N ARG A 235 28.11 -9.71 25.71
CA ARG A 235 26.97 -8.96 25.17
C ARG A 235 25.69 -9.75 25.43
N ALA A 236 24.65 -9.06 25.89
CA ALA A 236 23.38 -9.71 26.20
C ALA A 236 22.84 -10.54 25.01
N ARG A 237 22.47 -11.80 25.25
CA ARG A 237 22.03 -12.75 24.20
C ARG A 237 23.07 -12.99 23.09
N CYS A 238 24.35 -12.74 23.39
CA CYS A 238 25.45 -12.86 22.45
C CYS A 238 25.37 -11.94 21.22
N ARG A 239 24.61 -10.83 21.32
CA ARG A 239 24.42 -9.87 20.22
C ARG A 239 25.56 -8.83 20.22
N LEU A 240 26.73 -9.32 19.82
CA LEU A 240 27.97 -8.55 19.76
C LEU A 240 27.94 -7.38 18.76
N PRO A 241 28.84 -6.37 18.89
CA PRO A 241 29.00 -5.31 17.90
C PRO A 241 29.30 -5.83 16.49
N VAL A 242 28.41 -5.51 15.55
CA VAL A 242 28.52 -5.87 14.13
C VAL A 242 28.11 -4.70 13.24
N ILE A 243 28.67 -4.64 12.04
CA ILE A 243 28.45 -3.55 11.09
C ILE A 243 27.10 -3.76 10.38
N SER A 244 26.24 -2.75 10.42
CA SER A 244 24.97 -2.74 9.66
C SER A 244 25.05 -1.88 8.39
N TRP A 245 25.84 -0.80 8.42
CA TRP A 245 26.13 0.04 7.26
C TRP A 245 27.57 0.55 7.35
N CYS A 246 28.23 0.70 6.21
CA CYS A 246 29.58 1.24 6.14
C CYS A 246 29.77 2.11 4.90
N ASN A 247 30.59 3.14 5.03
CA ASN A 247 31.05 3.95 3.92
C ASN A 247 32.37 3.38 3.39
N PRO A 248 32.43 2.86 2.15
CA PRO A 248 33.66 2.27 1.62
C PRO A 248 34.77 3.29 1.36
N VAL A 249 34.42 4.59 1.25
CA VAL A 249 35.38 5.68 1.00
C VAL A 249 35.95 6.20 2.32
N THR A 250 35.08 6.59 3.26
CA THR A 250 35.55 7.18 4.52
C THR A 250 35.92 6.13 5.56
N GLY A 251 35.47 4.89 5.42
CA GLY A 251 35.59 3.86 6.47
C GLY A 251 34.75 4.15 7.72
N ALA A 252 33.84 5.13 7.69
CA ALA A 252 32.90 5.34 8.78
C ALA A 252 31.86 4.21 8.80
N VAL A 253 31.51 3.72 9.99
CA VAL A 253 30.54 2.62 10.14
C VAL A 253 29.42 2.96 11.10
N LEU A 254 28.25 2.41 10.79
CA LEU A 254 27.11 2.31 11.67
C LEU A 254 27.02 0.86 12.14
N ALA A 255 27.38 0.63 13.39
CA ALA A 255 27.38 -0.67 14.03
C ALA A 255 26.19 -0.82 14.99
N ARG A 256 25.82 -2.06 15.28
CA ARG A 256 24.72 -2.40 16.19
C ARG A 256 25.11 -3.51 17.16
N SER A 257 24.53 -3.49 18.35
CA SER A 257 24.68 -4.55 19.37
C SER A 257 23.55 -4.55 20.40
N SER A 258 23.58 -5.49 21.34
CA SER A 258 22.90 -5.38 22.64
C SER A 258 23.77 -4.67 23.68
N GLN A 259 23.19 -4.39 24.86
CA GLN A 259 23.97 -3.87 25.98
C GLN A 259 25.14 -4.80 26.39
N PRO A 260 26.25 -4.22 26.89
CA PRO A 260 27.31 -4.99 27.53
C PRO A 260 26.87 -5.48 28.92
N LEU A 261 27.41 -6.62 29.34
CA LEU A 261 27.17 -7.25 30.64
C LEU A 261 28.17 -6.74 31.69
N VAL A 262 28.21 -5.43 31.87
CA VAL A 262 29.13 -4.76 32.82
C VAL A 262 28.73 -5.07 34.27
N GLY A 263 27.46 -4.89 34.60
CA GLY A 263 26.92 -5.01 35.95
C GLY A 263 27.44 -3.93 36.92
N LEU A 264 26.56 -3.14 37.53
CA LEU A 264 26.97 -2.06 38.43
C LEU A 264 27.76 -2.53 39.66
N MET A 265 27.49 -3.75 40.15
CA MET A 265 28.16 -4.30 41.34
C MET A 265 29.51 -4.94 41.04
N MET A 266 29.70 -5.47 39.83
CA MET A 266 30.89 -6.27 39.47
C MET A 266 31.86 -5.51 38.56
N GLY A 267 31.39 -4.49 37.82
CA GLY A 267 32.23 -3.70 36.93
C GLY A 267 32.98 -4.54 35.91
N MET A 268 32.34 -5.60 35.39
CA MET A 268 32.94 -6.57 34.49
C MET A 268 33.39 -5.90 33.19
N ARG A 269 34.50 -6.40 32.66
CA ARG A 269 35.14 -5.92 31.44
C ARG A 269 35.50 -7.09 30.54
N SER A 270 35.59 -6.81 29.25
CA SER A 270 36.02 -7.78 28.26
C SER A 270 37.03 -7.14 27.31
N ASN A 271 38.28 -7.59 27.38
CA ASN A 271 39.32 -7.14 26.45
C ASN A 271 38.97 -7.46 25.00
N ALA A 272 38.25 -8.55 24.75
CA ALA A 272 37.80 -8.93 23.42
C ALA A 272 36.73 -7.97 22.88
N ASP A 273 35.77 -7.55 23.72
CA ASP A 273 34.76 -6.56 23.33
C ASP A 273 35.39 -5.16 23.13
N GLU A 274 36.26 -4.73 24.05
CA GLU A 274 37.00 -3.47 23.93
C GLU A 274 37.84 -3.43 22.63
N LYS A 275 38.52 -4.54 22.30
CA LYS A 275 39.28 -4.70 21.05
C LYS A 275 38.37 -4.67 19.81
N LEU A 276 37.23 -5.37 19.84
CA LEU A 276 36.27 -5.39 18.74
C LEU A 276 35.69 -4.01 18.47
N VAL A 277 35.27 -3.29 19.52
CA VAL A 277 34.71 -1.94 19.42
C VAL A 277 35.77 -0.95 18.91
N ALA A 278 37.00 -1.02 19.41
CA ALA A 278 38.11 -0.20 18.91
C ALA A 278 38.42 -0.46 17.42
N ALA A 279 38.29 -1.71 16.96
CA ALA A 279 38.52 -2.07 15.57
C ALA A 279 37.47 -1.51 14.59
N LEU A 280 36.31 -1.04 15.06
CA LEU A 280 35.34 -0.34 14.21
C LEU A 280 35.84 1.06 13.75
N CYS A 281 36.88 1.58 14.39
CA CYS A 281 37.45 2.91 14.11
C CYS A 281 38.84 2.86 13.47
N THR A 282 39.32 1.69 13.04
CA THR A 282 40.68 1.56 12.49
C THR A 282 40.80 2.11 11.07
N ASP A 283 41.81 2.94 10.84
CA ASP A 283 42.14 3.51 9.55
C ASP A 283 43.22 2.71 8.82
N ILE A 284 43.09 2.65 7.50
CA ILE A 284 44.14 2.18 6.60
C ILE A 284 44.60 3.39 5.79
N VAL A 285 45.84 3.82 6.01
CA VAL A 285 46.48 4.89 5.23
C VAL A 285 47.68 4.26 4.53
N ASP A 286 47.76 4.38 3.20
CA ASP A 286 48.85 3.84 2.36
C ASP A 286 49.14 2.34 2.59
N GLY A 287 48.08 1.52 2.70
CA GLY A 287 48.21 0.07 2.92
C GLY A 287 48.75 -0.33 4.30
N LYS A 288 48.94 0.63 5.21
CA LYS A 288 49.34 0.39 6.61
C LYS A 288 48.20 0.78 7.55
N VAL A 289 47.91 -0.08 8.52
CA VAL A 289 46.93 0.21 9.58
C VAL A 289 47.49 1.35 10.44
N SER A 290 46.87 2.53 10.35
CA SER A 290 47.22 3.68 11.19
C SER A 290 46.43 3.59 12.50
N ARG A 291 47.14 3.45 13.63
CA ARG A 291 46.56 3.53 14.98
C ARG A 291 46.23 4.96 15.43
N LYS A 292 46.61 5.98 14.64
CA LYS A 292 46.30 7.39 14.92
C LYS A 292 45.11 7.86 14.07
N SER A 293 43.97 7.17 14.15
CA SER A 293 42.73 7.73 13.62
C SER A 293 42.23 8.79 14.62
N ASN A 294 42.04 10.02 14.15
CA ASN A 294 41.31 11.05 14.89
C ASN A 294 39.78 10.86 14.75
N LYS A 295 39.34 9.69 14.27
CA LYS A 295 37.93 9.38 14.07
C LYS A 295 37.26 9.17 15.42
N LYS A 296 36.21 9.94 15.66
CA LYS A 296 35.43 9.82 16.88
C LYS A 296 34.60 8.53 16.87
N LEU A 297 34.55 7.86 18.02
CA LEU A 297 33.63 6.77 18.29
C LEU A 297 32.47 7.29 19.14
N TYR A 298 31.25 7.14 18.65
CA TYR A 298 30.06 7.41 19.43
C TYR A 298 29.39 6.09 19.82
N ILE A 299 29.10 5.93 21.11
CA ILE A 299 28.31 4.80 21.63
C ILE A 299 26.93 5.36 21.97
N ALA A 300 25.96 5.06 21.14
CA ALA A 300 24.61 5.57 21.22
C ALA A 300 23.68 4.55 21.91
N ASP A 301 23.43 4.76 23.20
CA ASP A 301 22.44 4.00 23.95
C ASP A 301 21.05 4.61 23.72
N ALA A 302 20.16 3.85 23.09
CA ALA A 302 18.83 4.33 22.76
C ALA A 302 17.97 4.63 24.01
N ARG A 303 18.34 4.11 25.18
CA ARG A 303 17.50 4.17 26.39
C ARG A 303 17.58 5.52 27.10
N PRO A 304 16.59 5.84 27.96
CA PRO A 304 16.79 6.82 29.02
C PRO A 304 17.90 6.37 29.97
N ARG A 305 18.74 7.32 30.40
CA ARG A 305 19.85 7.06 31.33
C ARG A 305 19.41 6.31 32.59
N LYS A 306 18.23 6.64 33.14
CA LYS A 306 17.64 5.93 34.28
C LYS A 306 17.39 4.44 34.01
N ASN A 307 16.95 4.09 32.81
CA ASN A 307 16.66 2.71 32.43
C ASN A 307 17.96 1.94 32.18
N ALA A 308 18.97 2.59 31.60
CA ALA A 308 20.30 2.01 31.45
C ALA A 308 20.94 1.69 32.80
N LEU A 309 20.82 2.61 33.78
CA LEU A 309 21.28 2.39 35.15
C LEU A 309 20.55 1.21 35.83
N ALA A 310 19.22 1.15 35.68
CA ALA A 310 18.43 0.03 36.21
C ALA A 310 18.84 -1.32 35.61
N ASN A 311 19.14 -1.37 34.30
CA ASN A 311 19.69 -2.58 33.67
C ASN A 311 21.09 -2.91 34.20
N GLY A 312 21.91 -1.90 34.46
CA GLY A 312 23.20 -2.06 35.12
C GLY A 312 23.09 -2.76 36.48
N ALA A 313 22.09 -2.39 37.30
CA ALA A 313 21.83 -3.05 38.57
C ALA A 313 21.41 -4.53 38.40
N MET A 314 20.91 -4.91 37.22
CA MET A 314 20.51 -6.27 36.87
C MET A 314 21.59 -7.07 36.13
N GLY A 315 22.82 -6.57 36.02
CA GLY A 315 23.94 -7.24 35.36
C GLY A 315 24.23 -6.79 33.92
N GLY A 316 23.38 -5.94 33.34
CA GLY A 316 23.64 -5.27 32.04
C GLY A 316 24.44 -3.98 32.21
N GLY A 317 24.08 -2.94 31.46
CA GLY A 317 24.65 -1.60 31.64
C GLY A 317 24.89 -0.86 30.33
N SER A 318 25.83 0.06 30.36
CA SER A 318 26.35 0.79 29.19
C SER A 318 27.86 0.92 29.34
N GLU A 319 28.54 1.13 28.22
CA GLU A 319 29.98 1.32 28.11
C GLU A 319 30.44 2.57 28.90
N SER A 320 31.69 2.57 29.35
CA SER A 320 32.33 3.70 30.02
C SER A 320 33.46 4.26 29.15
N SER A 321 33.52 5.58 29.00
CA SER A 321 34.59 6.26 28.25
C SER A 321 35.99 6.01 28.83
N SER A 322 36.09 5.57 30.09
CA SER A 322 37.35 5.15 30.72
C SER A 322 37.93 3.86 30.15
N HIS A 323 37.10 2.96 29.65
CA HIS A 323 37.51 1.64 29.14
C HIS A 323 37.48 1.59 27.62
N TYR A 324 36.51 2.27 27.01
CA TYR A 324 36.40 2.41 25.56
C TYR A 324 37.08 3.72 25.17
N SER A 325 38.40 3.64 24.95
CA SER A 325 39.22 4.80 24.60
C SER A 325 38.68 5.53 23.37
N GLN A 326 38.73 6.87 23.39
CA GLN A 326 38.24 7.73 22.29
C GLN A 326 36.73 7.58 21.99
N SER A 327 35.95 7.04 22.94
CA SER A 327 34.49 6.94 22.82
C SER A 327 33.73 8.01 23.61
N GLU A 328 32.61 8.47 23.05
CA GLU A 328 31.62 9.31 23.70
C GLU A 328 30.28 8.57 23.80
N VAL A 329 29.74 8.45 25.01
CA VAL A 329 28.47 7.73 25.27
C VAL A 329 27.31 8.72 25.29
N VAL A 330 26.31 8.48 24.44
CA VAL A 330 25.14 9.35 24.27
C VAL A 330 23.86 8.56 24.57
N PHE A 331 22.90 9.18 25.27
CA PHE A 331 21.60 8.58 25.60
C PHE A 331 20.47 9.29 24.84
N PHE A 332 19.66 8.55 24.07
CA PHE A 332 18.56 9.16 23.30
C PHE A 332 17.22 9.23 24.03
N GLY A 333 17.06 8.57 25.18
CA GLY A 333 15.84 8.71 25.96
C GLY A 333 14.60 8.02 25.36
N ILE A 334 14.77 7.01 24.51
CA ILE A 334 13.65 6.29 23.89
C ILE A 334 13.11 5.22 24.84
N ASP A 335 11.86 5.42 25.26
CA ASP A 335 11.16 4.54 26.21
C ASP A 335 10.99 3.11 25.70
N ASN A 336 10.56 2.22 26.59
CA ASN A 336 10.44 0.79 26.30
C ASN A 336 9.16 0.45 25.53
N ILE A 337 9.01 -0.84 25.20
CA ILE A 337 7.88 -1.38 24.44
C ILE A 337 6.50 -1.14 25.10
N HIS A 338 6.43 -1.02 26.42
CA HIS A 338 5.18 -0.81 27.14
C HIS A 338 4.66 0.62 26.97
N ALA A 339 5.56 1.61 27.05
CA ALA A 339 5.22 3.00 26.79
C ALA A 339 4.67 3.19 25.36
N MET A 340 5.30 2.56 24.36
CA MET A 340 4.82 2.63 22.96
C MET A 340 3.45 1.99 22.77
N ARG A 341 3.18 0.86 23.43
CA ARG A 341 1.88 0.19 23.38
C ARG A 341 0.77 1.07 23.98
N GLU A 342 1.01 1.62 25.16
CA GLU A 342 0.05 2.50 25.84
C GLU A 342 -0.18 3.79 25.05
N SER A 343 0.87 4.33 24.45
CA SER A 343 0.81 5.54 23.63
C SER A 343 -0.06 5.35 22.38
N LEU A 344 0.13 4.25 21.64
CA LEU A 344 -0.71 3.95 20.47
C LEU A 344 -2.16 3.69 20.86
N SER A 345 -2.41 2.99 21.99
CA SER A 345 -3.78 2.78 22.46
C SER A 345 -4.48 4.10 22.74
N ARG A 346 -3.81 5.03 23.46
CA ARG A 346 -4.35 6.37 23.72
C ARG A 346 -4.60 7.15 22.43
N LEU A 347 -3.69 7.08 21.46
CA LEU A 347 -3.87 7.72 20.16
C LEU A 347 -5.10 7.17 19.41
N ARG A 348 -5.26 5.85 19.37
CA ARG A 348 -6.41 5.21 18.73
C ARG A 348 -7.73 5.61 19.39
N ASP A 349 -7.80 5.57 20.71
CA ASP A 349 -9.00 5.94 21.46
C ASP A 349 -9.37 7.42 21.22
N TYR A 350 -8.35 8.29 21.15
CA TYR A 350 -8.51 9.70 20.82
C TYR A 350 -9.08 9.89 19.40
N VAL A 351 -8.48 9.24 18.41
CA VAL A 351 -8.88 9.33 17.01
C VAL A 351 -10.29 8.77 16.78
N ASP A 352 -10.65 7.65 17.41
CA ASP A 352 -12.00 7.08 17.34
C ASP A 352 -13.06 8.05 17.93
N THR A 353 -12.79 8.58 19.13
CA THR A 353 -13.71 9.51 19.83
C THR A 353 -13.98 10.79 19.04
N HIS A 354 -12.97 11.28 18.32
CA HIS A 354 -13.04 12.52 17.53
C HIS A 354 -13.23 12.27 16.03
N GLY A 355 -13.49 11.01 15.65
CA GLY A 355 -13.74 10.59 14.28
C GLY A 355 -15.12 10.98 13.76
N THR A 356 -15.25 11.05 12.44
CA THR A 356 -16.55 11.09 11.75
C THR A 356 -17.28 9.76 11.85
N THR A 357 -16.53 8.65 11.85
CA THR A 357 -17.01 7.25 11.85
C THR A 357 -16.67 6.54 13.16
N SER A 358 -16.98 7.21 14.27
CA SER A 358 -16.74 6.72 15.64
C SER A 358 -17.38 5.35 15.88
N SER A 359 -16.72 4.51 16.69
CA SER A 359 -17.23 3.20 17.08
C SER A 359 -18.56 3.25 17.84
N ASP A 360 -18.81 4.32 18.58
CA ASP A 360 -20.09 4.54 19.24
C ASP A 360 -21.16 5.16 18.34
N GLY A 361 -20.89 5.27 17.02
CA GLY A 361 -21.70 5.79 15.91
C GLY A 361 -22.17 7.24 16.07
N MET A 362 -21.62 7.98 17.03
CA MET A 362 -21.87 9.41 17.20
C MET A 362 -20.67 10.16 16.62
N SER A 363 -20.89 10.94 15.56
CA SER A 363 -19.83 11.73 14.94
C SER A 363 -19.30 12.81 15.89
N SER A 364 -18.04 13.21 15.72
CA SER A 364 -17.41 14.28 16.50
C SER A 364 -18.16 15.61 16.43
N PHE A 365 -18.81 15.89 15.30
CA PHE A 365 -19.69 17.05 15.13
C PHE A 365 -20.82 17.08 16.18
N LEU A 366 -21.43 15.94 16.47
CA LEU A 366 -22.52 15.83 17.43
C LEU A 366 -22.04 15.93 18.89
N ARG A 367 -20.78 15.58 19.17
CA ARG A 367 -20.19 15.65 20.52
C ARG A 367 -19.76 17.05 20.89
N ASN A 368 -19.05 17.71 19.97
CA ASN A 368 -18.30 18.92 20.28
C ASN A 368 -18.86 20.17 19.56
N GLY A 369 -19.97 20.03 18.82
CA GLY A 369 -20.61 21.14 18.11
C GLY A 369 -19.77 21.68 16.93
N GLY A 370 -18.83 20.89 16.42
CA GLY A 370 -17.91 21.29 15.35
C GLY A 370 -16.94 20.17 14.95
N TRP A 371 -16.29 20.34 13.80
CA TRP A 371 -15.32 19.39 13.25
C TRP A 371 -13.98 19.51 13.99
N THR A 372 -13.43 18.37 14.42
CA THR A 372 -12.17 18.33 15.18
C THR A 372 -10.94 18.38 14.27
N TRP A 373 -11.08 17.88 13.05
CA TRP A 373 -10.04 17.78 12.04
C TRP A 373 -10.36 18.78 10.91
N GLY A 374 -9.92 20.03 11.07
CA GLY A 374 -10.21 21.12 10.13
C GLY A 374 -11.61 21.72 10.24
N GLY A 375 -11.72 23.06 10.22
CA GLY A 375 -13.01 23.78 10.15
C GLY A 375 -13.79 23.95 11.47
N GLY A 376 -13.25 23.51 12.61
CA GLY A 376 -13.79 23.79 13.96
C GLY A 376 -13.41 25.16 14.51
N ASN A 377 -14.04 25.59 15.61
CA ASN A 377 -13.65 26.83 16.31
C ASN A 377 -12.27 26.66 17.03
N LEU A 378 -11.59 27.78 17.30
CA LEU A 378 -10.22 27.79 17.85
C LEU A 378 -10.10 27.06 19.20
N SER A 379 -11.13 27.11 20.03
CA SER A 379 -11.23 26.40 21.31
C SER A 379 -11.31 24.88 21.16
N SER A 380 -12.01 24.38 20.14
CA SER A 380 -12.03 22.96 19.81
C SER A 380 -10.67 22.49 19.29
N MET A 381 -9.97 23.32 18.50
CA MET A 381 -8.62 23.00 18.00
C MET A 381 -7.58 22.95 19.14
N SER A 382 -7.58 23.90 20.08
CA SER A 382 -6.62 23.91 21.18
C SER A 382 -6.82 22.75 22.15
N ALA A 383 -8.07 22.42 22.50
CA ALA A 383 -8.41 21.26 23.32
C ALA A 383 -8.04 19.93 22.63
N SER A 384 -8.16 19.89 21.30
CA SER A 384 -7.78 18.73 20.48
C SER A 384 -6.26 18.53 20.43
N VAL A 385 -5.50 19.62 20.29
CA VAL A 385 -4.03 19.57 20.32
C VAL A 385 -3.51 19.14 21.69
N SER A 386 -4.11 19.62 22.79
CA SER A 386 -3.68 19.21 24.14
C SER A 386 -3.97 17.73 24.41
N THR A 387 -5.17 17.25 24.08
CA THR A 387 -5.56 15.83 24.28
C THR A 387 -4.83 14.87 23.34
N LEU A 388 -4.53 15.28 22.11
CA LEU A 388 -3.62 14.55 21.23
C LEU A 388 -2.21 14.46 21.84
N GLY A 389 -1.72 15.56 22.43
CA GLY A 389 -0.45 15.62 23.15
C GLY A 389 -0.37 14.62 24.31
N GLU A 390 -1.49 14.37 25.00
CA GLU A 390 -1.57 13.38 26.08
C GLU A 390 -1.35 11.94 25.60
N SER A 391 -1.51 11.62 24.31
CA SER A 391 -1.15 10.29 23.77
C SER A 391 0.35 10.02 23.83
N GLY A 392 1.18 11.07 23.75
CA GLY A 392 2.64 10.97 23.68
C GLY A 392 3.21 10.35 22.39
N TRP A 393 2.37 9.93 21.44
CA TRP A 393 2.82 9.19 20.25
C TRP A 393 3.80 9.99 19.41
N LEU A 394 3.41 11.25 19.11
CA LEU A 394 4.24 12.19 18.35
C LEU A 394 5.57 12.48 19.06
N ASN A 395 5.60 12.58 20.39
CA ASN A 395 6.85 12.76 21.13
C ASN A 395 7.77 11.54 20.97
N HIS A 396 7.22 10.33 20.98
CA HIS A 396 8.02 9.13 20.78
C HIS A 396 8.54 9.00 19.33
N VAL A 397 7.72 9.33 18.32
CA VAL A 397 8.15 9.42 16.91
C VAL A 397 9.28 10.44 16.76
N GLN A 398 9.13 11.62 17.38
CA GLN A 398 10.17 12.66 17.38
C GLN A 398 11.49 12.15 17.98
N SER A 399 11.46 11.46 19.13
CA SER A 399 12.67 10.95 19.76
C SER A 399 13.43 9.95 18.87
N VAL A 400 12.71 9.07 18.17
CA VAL A 400 13.31 8.11 17.24
C VAL A 400 13.90 8.83 16.01
N LEU A 401 13.17 9.78 15.44
CA LEU A 401 13.65 10.59 14.30
C LEU A 401 14.87 11.43 14.68
N ALA A 402 14.85 12.10 15.82
CA ALA A 402 15.94 12.93 16.30
C ALA A 402 17.20 12.11 16.59
N GLY A 403 17.07 10.94 17.23
CA GLY A 403 18.19 10.03 17.44
C GLY A 403 18.79 9.56 16.11
N SER A 404 17.96 9.18 15.15
CA SER A 404 18.40 8.70 13.83
C SER A 404 19.06 9.80 13.00
N ALA A 405 18.50 11.01 13.00
CA ALA A 405 19.06 12.18 12.35
C ALA A 405 20.42 12.57 12.95
N TRP A 406 20.54 12.51 14.27
CA TRP A 406 21.80 12.75 14.97
C TRP A 406 22.86 11.73 14.55
N ILE A 407 22.52 10.43 14.51
CA ILE A 407 23.43 9.36 14.05
C ILE A 407 23.90 9.65 12.62
N ALA A 408 22.95 9.91 11.71
CA ALA A 408 23.26 10.18 10.31
C ALA A 408 24.17 11.41 10.16
N ALA A 409 23.93 12.48 10.92
CA ALA A 409 24.78 13.67 10.90
C ALA A 409 26.22 13.38 11.36
N ARG A 410 26.43 12.59 12.42
CA ARG A 410 27.78 12.22 12.88
C ARG A 410 28.53 11.39 11.86
N VAL A 411 27.85 10.44 11.22
CA VAL A 411 28.45 9.60 10.19
C VAL A 411 28.77 10.42 8.93
N ALA A 412 27.83 11.25 8.45
CA ALA A 412 27.97 12.00 7.20
C ALA A 412 28.91 13.21 7.31
N MET A 413 28.85 13.98 8.40
CA MET A 413 29.59 15.24 8.54
C MET A 413 30.96 15.06 9.19
N GLU A 414 31.09 14.13 10.16
CA GLU A 414 32.33 13.93 10.92
C GLU A 414 33.10 12.70 10.48
N SER A 415 32.55 11.89 9.56
CA SER A 415 33.08 10.55 9.24
C SER A 415 33.30 9.70 10.51
N ALA A 416 32.44 9.91 11.52
CA ALA A 416 32.53 9.23 12.79
C ALA A 416 31.90 7.83 12.71
N THR A 417 32.40 6.93 13.54
CA THR A 417 31.81 5.61 13.74
C THR A 417 30.80 5.67 14.88
N VAL A 418 29.63 5.06 14.67
CA VAL A 418 28.56 5.04 15.69
C VAL A 418 28.16 3.60 15.99
N LEU A 419 28.31 3.18 17.25
CA LEU A 419 27.79 1.92 17.77
C LEU A 419 26.45 2.19 18.46
N VAL A 420 25.36 1.65 17.90
CA VAL A 420 24.01 1.82 18.45
C VAL A 420 23.60 0.56 19.23
N HIS A 421 23.12 0.72 20.45
CA HIS A 421 22.54 -0.38 21.20
C HIS A 421 21.37 0.09 22.08
N CYS A 422 20.67 -0.88 22.68
CA CYS A 422 19.69 -0.62 23.74
C CYS A 422 19.85 -1.73 24.79
N SER A 423 18.77 -2.29 25.33
CA SER A 423 18.86 -3.49 26.17
C SER A 423 19.18 -4.73 25.32
N ASP A 424 18.21 -5.24 24.56
CA ASP A 424 18.40 -6.46 23.75
C ASP A 424 18.94 -6.21 22.33
N GLY A 425 18.93 -4.97 21.83
CA GLY A 425 19.51 -4.63 20.52
C GLY A 425 18.67 -5.02 19.29
N TRP A 426 17.34 -5.22 19.44
CA TRP A 426 16.44 -5.62 18.35
C TRP A 426 15.19 -4.75 18.15
N ASP A 427 14.91 -3.79 19.06
CA ASP A 427 13.75 -2.88 18.97
C ASP A 427 14.24 -1.48 18.57
N ARG A 428 14.53 -0.63 19.56
CA ARG A 428 15.01 0.74 19.39
C ARG A 428 16.29 0.83 18.57
N THR A 429 17.22 -0.11 18.79
CA THR A 429 18.44 -0.21 17.98
C THR A 429 18.11 -0.40 16.51
N THR A 430 17.16 -1.29 16.19
CA THR A 430 16.74 -1.53 14.82
C THR A 430 16.08 -0.27 14.22
N GLN A 431 15.21 0.41 14.97
CA GLN A 431 14.58 1.66 14.53
C GLN A 431 15.63 2.71 14.14
N LEU A 432 16.59 2.97 15.05
CA LEU A 432 17.64 3.97 14.86
C LEU A 432 18.59 3.61 13.72
N VAL A 433 19.06 2.36 13.66
CA VAL A 433 20.04 1.92 12.66
C VAL A 433 19.45 1.92 11.27
N SER A 434 18.21 1.44 11.10
CA SER A 434 17.57 1.40 9.80
C SER A 434 17.14 2.78 9.31
N LEU A 435 16.64 3.67 10.19
CA LEU A 435 16.36 5.06 9.81
C LEU A 435 17.64 5.83 9.47
N ALA A 436 18.69 5.70 10.27
CA ALA A 436 19.97 6.34 9.97
C ALA A 436 20.55 5.83 8.64
N SER A 437 20.45 4.52 8.37
CA SER A 437 20.83 3.94 7.08
C SER A 437 20.05 4.56 5.92
N LEU A 438 18.74 4.71 6.06
CA LEU A 438 17.84 5.32 5.07
C LEU A 438 18.13 6.81 4.84
N LEU A 439 18.55 7.54 5.88
CA LEU A 439 19.04 8.92 5.77
C LEU A 439 20.40 8.99 5.07
N LEU A 440 21.30 8.05 5.34
CA LEU A 440 22.67 8.04 4.81
C LEU A 440 22.76 7.59 3.35
N ASP A 441 21.97 6.59 2.95
CA ASP A 441 22.15 5.88 1.68
C ASP A 441 20.90 6.02 0.77
N PRO A 442 21.01 6.69 -0.39
CA PRO A 442 19.90 6.82 -1.35
C PRO A 442 19.36 5.49 -1.86
N PHE A 443 20.17 4.43 -1.86
CA PHE A 443 19.70 3.10 -2.29
C PHE A 443 18.48 2.65 -1.49
N TYR A 444 18.50 2.83 -0.15
CA TYR A 444 17.40 2.39 0.72
C TYR A 444 16.10 3.20 0.55
N ARG A 445 16.13 4.28 -0.23
CA ARG A 445 14.96 5.10 -0.59
C ARG A 445 14.27 4.63 -1.89
N THR A 446 14.81 3.60 -2.53
CA THR A 446 14.20 2.87 -3.66
C THR A 446 13.38 1.67 -3.18
N PHE A 447 12.51 1.08 -4.00
CA PHE A 447 11.79 -0.15 -3.64
C PHE A 447 12.75 -1.30 -3.31
N LYS A 448 13.79 -1.49 -4.13
CA LYS A 448 14.78 -2.57 -3.94
C LYS A 448 15.57 -2.37 -2.66
N GLY A 449 16.04 -1.14 -2.41
CA GLY A 449 16.77 -0.86 -1.19
C GLY A 449 15.89 -0.87 0.05
N PHE A 450 14.64 -0.40 -0.03
CA PHE A 450 13.71 -0.51 1.10
C PHE A 450 13.47 -1.98 1.49
N GLN A 451 13.28 -2.85 0.50
CA GLN A 451 13.23 -4.30 0.71
C GLN A 451 14.52 -4.81 1.40
N ALA A 452 15.69 -4.48 0.85
CA ALA A 452 16.97 -4.91 1.42
C ALA A 452 17.17 -4.41 2.87
N LEU A 453 16.78 -3.17 3.16
CA LEU A 453 16.84 -2.57 4.48
C LEU A 453 15.96 -3.33 5.48
N VAL A 454 14.71 -3.62 5.12
CA VAL A 454 13.77 -4.36 5.97
C VAL A 454 14.25 -5.79 6.18
N GLU A 455 14.65 -6.50 5.12
CA GLU A 455 15.14 -7.87 5.23
C GLU A 455 16.41 -7.95 6.07
N LYS A 456 17.35 -7.01 5.91
CA LYS A 456 18.57 -6.94 6.71
C LYS A 456 18.31 -6.55 8.16
N ASP A 457 17.86 -5.31 8.39
CA ASP A 457 17.86 -4.73 9.74
C ASP A 457 16.73 -5.20 10.64
N TRP A 458 15.59 -5.57 10.07
CA TRP A 458 14.43 -6.02 10.82
C TRP A 458 14.32 -7.53 10.87
N LEU A 459 14.35 -8.20 9.72
CA LEU A 459 14.15 -9.65 9.67
C LEU A 459 15.42 -10.40 10.08
N ALA A 460 16.52 -10.23 9.36
CA ALA A 460 17.74 -11.01 9.53
C ALA A 460 18.39 -10.74 10.91
N PHE A 461 18.45 -9.47 11.33
CA PHE A 461 18.90 -9.08 12.67
C PHE A 461 17.90 -9.38 13.81
N GLY A 462 16.78 -10.06 13.53
CA GLY A 462 15.94 -10.70 14.54
C GLY A 462 15.12 -9.73 15.40
N HIS A 463 14.44 -8.77 14.77
CA HIS A 463 13.31 -8.11 15.44
C HIS A 463 12.25 -9.17 15.74
N PRO A 464 11.77 -9.29 16.99
CA PRO A 464 10.88 -10.38 17.38
C PRO A 464 9.44 -10.11 16.94
N PHE A 465 9.17 -10.21 15.63
CA PHE A 465 7.86 -9.90 15.03
C PHE A 465 6.74 -10.73 15.64
N ALA A 466 6.90 -12.04 15.80
CA ALA A 466 5.86 -12.88 16.39
C ALA A 466 5.49 -12.42 17.81
N ASP A 467 6.47 -12.09 18.65
CA ASP A 467 6.20 -11.57 20.01
C ASP A 467 5.54 -10.18 19.99
N ARG A 468 6.03 -9.27 19.13
CA ARG A 468 5.54 -7.88 19.05
C ARG A 468 4.14 -7.80 18.45
N MET A 469 3.81 -8.76 17.60
CA MET A 469 2.51 -8.91 16.96
C MET A 469 1.57 -9.86 17.73
N GLY A 470 2.04 -10.60 18.73
CA GLY A 470 1.22 -11.57 19.46
C GLY A 470 0.77 -12.75 18.59
N ILE A 471 1.65 -13.24 17.72
CA ILE A 471 1.44 -14.40 16.84
C ILE A 471 2.14 -15.63 17.48
N PRO A 472 1.65 -16.86 17.28
CA PRO A 472 2.32 -18.06 17.77
C PRO A 472 3.76 -18.20 17.24
N THR A 473 4.65 -18.77 18.05
CA THR A 473 6.02 -19.12 17.66
C THR A 473 6.16 -20.63 17.43
N VAL A 474 7.26 -21.06 16.81
CA VAL A 474 7.55 -22.48 16.49
C VAL A 474 7.60 -23.36 17.75
N SER A 475 7.95 -22.78 18.90
CA SER A 475 8.04 -23.47 20.19
C SER A 475 6.68 -23.54 20.90
N GLY A 476 5.69 -24.16 20.24
CA GLY A 476 4.41 -24.53 20.86
C GLY A 476 4.52 -25.79 21.71
N SER A 477 5.26 -25.75 22.83
CA SER A 477 5.25 -26.79 23.87
C SER A 477 5.89 -26.26 25.16
N GLY A 478 5.12 -26.21 26.25
CA GLY A 478 5.62 -26.04 27.60
C GLY A 478 5.56 -24.61 28.16
N SER A 479 4.48 -24.34 28.89
CA SER A 479 4.52 -23.40 29.99
C SER A 479 5.63 -23.80 30.98
N THR A 480 6.78 -23.16 30.88
CA THR A 480 7.64 -22.87 32.03
C THR A 480 7.96 -21.38 31.96
N PRO A 481 7.55 -20.57 32.94
CA PRO A 481 8.12 -19.24 33.09
C PRO A 481 9.62 -19.45 33.28
N SER A 482 10.46 -18.93 32.39
CA SER A 482 11.84 -18.63 32.76
C SER A 482 11.81 -17.47 33.75
N GLU A 483 11.37 -17.76 34.98
CA GLU A 483 11.86 -17.03 36.13
C GLU A 483 13.37 -17.22 36.16
N LEU A 484 14.04 -16.08 36.11
CA LEU A 484 15.45 -15.93 36.38
C LEU A 484 15.83 -16.79 37.58
N LEU A 485 16.77 -17.72 37.37
CA LEU A 485 17.57 -18.28 38.44
C LEU A 485 18.51 -17.16 38.94
N ARG A 486 17.93 -16.19 39.67
CA ARG A 486 18.67 -15.33 40.59
C ARG A 486 18.83 -16.11 41.87
N GLN A 487 20.03 -16.67 42.05
CA GLN A 487 20.48 -17.09 43.37
C GLN A 487 20.51 -15.85 44.28
N THR A 488 19.53 -15.72 45.16
CA THR A 488 19.65 -14.89 46.37
C THR A 488 19.89 -15.82 47.54
N SER A 489 21.15 -16.00 47.88
CA SER A 489 21.56 -16.46 49.19
C SER A 489 21.43 -15.29 50.17
N THR A 490 20.28 -15.15 50.84
CA THR A 490 20.21 -14.42 52.11
C THR A 490 19.04 -14.92 52.95
N ARG A 491 19.45 -15.59 54.02
CA ARG A 491 18.72 -16.08 55.18
C ARG A 491 17.98 -14.92 55.88
N SER A 492 16.67 -15.03 56.12
CA SER A 492 16.03 -14.27 57.20
C SER A 492 14.83 -15.03 57.75
N LEU A 493 14.82 -15.16 59.07
CA LEU A 493 13.98 -16.00 59.89
C LEU A 493 12.49 -15.60 59.86
N SER A 494 11.67 -16.63 59.99
CA SER A 494 10.27 -16.62 60.40
C SER A 494 10.05 -15.95 61.76
N THR A 495 9.09 -15.02 61.84
CA THR A 495 8.36 -14.73 63.08
C THR A 495 6.87 -14.53 62.78
N SER A 496 6.07 -15.11 63.67
CA SER A 496 4.62 -15.27 63.63
C SER A 496 3.85 -14.06 64.16
N SER A 497 2.68 -13.83 63.56
CA SER A 497 1.40 -13.33 64.11
C SER A 497 1.40 -12.31 65.25
N ILE A 498 0.74 -11.16 65.04
CA ILE A 498 -0.17 -10.52 66.00
C ILE A 498 -1.29 -9.78 65.24
N ARG A 499 -2.51 -9.94 65.75
CA ARG A 499 -3.76 -9.30 65.34
C ARG A 499 -3.85 -7.88 65.91
N THR A 500 -4.28 -6.91 65.12
CA THR A 500 -5.07 -5.76 65.59
C THR A 500 -6.09 -5.33 64.53
N SER A 501 -7.31 -5.12 65.01
CA SER A 501 -8.51 -4.72 64.29
C SER A 501 -8.61 -3.19 64.18
N GLY A 502 -9.01 -2.68 63.01
CA GLY A 502 -9.36 -1.27 62.79
C GLY A 502 -9.87 -1.03 61.37
N SER A 503 -11.03 -0.39 61.27
CA SER A 503 -11.95 -0.31 60.14
C SER A 503 -11.51 0.47 58.89
N GLY A 504 -12.00 0.03 57.73
CA GLY A 504 -12.58 0.91 56.70
C GLY A 504 -11.76 1.15 55.43
N PHE A 505 -12.06 0.39 54.37
CA PHE A 505 -12.35 0.82 52.98
C PHE A 505 -12.32 -0.41 52.06
N SER A 506 -13.51 -0.94 51.74
CA SER A 506 -13.64 -2.04 50.77
C SER A 506 -13.64 -1.47 49.35
N SER A 507 -12.54 -1.65 48.62
CA SER A 507 -12.56 -1.64 47.15
C SER A 507 -12.65 -3.09 46.67
N THR A 508 -13.81 -3.46 46.16
CA THR A 508 -14.08 -4.77 45.57
C THR A 508 -13.43 -4.84 44.19
N THR A 509 -12.20 -5.34 44.12
CA THR A 509 -11.62 -5.82 42.86
C THR A 509 -12.26 -7.16 42.49
N GLY A 510 -13.29 -7.11 41.64
CA GLY A 510 -13.82 -8.28 40.97
C GLY A 510 -12.78 -8.83 39.99
N SER A 511 -12.27 -10.03 40.26
CA SER A 511 -11.45 -10.77 39.32
C SER A 511 -12.29 -11.14 38.10
N SER A 512 -12.09 -10.43 36.99
CA SER A 512 -12.55 -10.90 35.69
C SER A 512 -11.36 -11.51 34.95
N SER A 513 -11.54 -12.75 34.52
CA SER A 513 -10.64 -13.51 33.66
C SER A 513 -10.58 -12.84 32.28
N HIS A 514 -9.75 -11.81 32.15
CA HIS A 514 -9.35 -11.26 30.87
C HIS A 514 -8.10 -11.99 30.39
N GLY A 515 -8.23 -12.71 29.28
CA GLY A 515 -7.15 -13.47 28.65
C GLY A 515 -5.94 -12.58 28.41
N GLN A 516 -4.83 -12.92 29.06
CA GLN A 516 -3.54 -12.25 28.92
C GLN A 516 -3.18 -12.17 27.43
N THR A 517 -3.17 -10.96 26.90
CA THR A 517 -2.29 -10.63 25.77
C THR A 517 -0.86 -10.88 26.25
N SER A 518 -0.02 -11.48 25.42
CA SER A 518 1.40 -11.59 25.78
C SER A 518 1.91 -10.18 26.10
N ASN A 519 2.52 -10.01 27.29
CA ASN A 519 2.99 -8.71 27.78
C ASN A 519 4.01 -8.02 26.85
N ASN A 520 4.40 -8.68 25.75
CA ASN A 520 5.46 -8.30 24.82
C ASN A 520 4.96 -7.63 23.53
N SER A 521 3.64 -7.59 23.28
CA SER A 521 3.08 -6.90 22.10
C SER A 521 3.37 -5.41 22.15
N SER A 522 3.81 -4.82 21.03
CA SER A 522 4.15 -3.38 20.94
C SER A 522 4.34 -2.91 19.48
N PRO A 523 3.91 -1.68 19.12
CA PRO A 523 3.92 -1.18 17.74
C PRO A 523 5.27 -0.61 17.28
N ILE A 524 6.37 -1.30 17.58
CA ILE A 524 7.74 -0.83 17.30
C ILE A 524 7.99 -0.67 15.80
N PHE A 525 7.52 -1.62 14.99
CA PHE A 525 7.63 -1.54 13.53
C PHE A 525 6.75 -0.44 12.93
N LEU A 526 5.51 -0.29 13.42
CA LEU A 526 4.61 0.79 12.99
C LEU A 526 5.23 2.17 13.28
N GLN A 527 5.79 2.37 14.48
CA GLN A 527 6.48 3.61 14.84
C GLN A 527 7.62 3.94 13.87
N TRP A 528 8.36 2.93 13.40
CA TRP A 528 9.42 3.12 12.42
C TRP A 528 8.89 3.55 11.05
N VAL A 529 7.80 2.93 10.58
CA VAL A 529 7.17 3.32 9.31
C VAL A 529 6.56 4.72 9.41
N ASP A 530 5.98 5.09 10.57
CA ASP A 530 5.53 6.46 10.82
C ASP A 530 6.70 7.45 10.68
N CYS A 531 7.87 7.16 11.27
CA CYS A 531 9.07 7.98 11.08
C CYS A 531 9.42 8.17 9.58
N ILE A 532 9.28 7.12 8.75
CA ILE A 532 9.52 7.23 7.30
C ILE A 532 8.46 8.13 6.64
N SER A 533 7.20 8.05 7.06
CA SER A 533 6.15 8.93 6.57
C SER A 533 6.45 10.41 6.87
N GLN A 534 7.04 10.70 8.03
CA GLN A 534 7.51 12.05 8.36
C GLN A 534 8.64 12.48 7.43
N LEU A 535 9.60 11.58 7.12
CA LEU A 535 10.67 11.87 6.17
C LEU A 535 10.15 12.10 4.75
N GLN A 536 9.14 11.36 4.28
CA GLN A 536 8.47 11.61 2.99
C GLN A 536 7.82 13.00 2.98
N ARG A 537 7.18 13.41 4.08
CA ARG A 537 6.62 14.77 4.22
C ARG A 537 7.69 15.86 4.17
N MET A 538 8.85 15.62 4.79
CA MET A 538 9.96 16.57 4.83
C MET A 538 10.75 16.63 3.52
N TYR A 539 10.85 15.50 2.82
CA TYR A 539 11.60 15.34 1.58
C TYR A 539 10.72 14.67 0.50
N PRO A 540 9.75 15.40 -0.08
CA PRO A 540 8.77 14.82 -1.01
C PRO A 540 9.39 14.18 -2.25
N CYS A 541 10.60 14.59 -2.64
CA CYS A 541 11.28 14.07 -3.83
C CYS A 541 12.32 12.98 -3.55
N ALA A 542 12.55 12.60 -2.29
CA ALA A 542 13.71 11.76 -1.94
C ALA A 542 13.46 10.25 -2.00
N PHE A 543 12.19 9.82 -2.07
CA PHE A 543 11.77 8.42 -1.99
C PHE A 543 11.07 7.99 -3.27
N GLU A 544 11.41 6.82 -3.79
CA GLU A 544 10.77 6.23 -4.98
C GLU A 544 9.34 5.78 -4.69
N PHE A 545 9.08 5.37 -3.45
CA PHE A 545 7.79 4.89 -3.00
C PHE A 545 6.96 5.98 -2.31
N SER A 546 5.64 5.93 -2.48
CA SER A 546 4.67 6.88 -1.93
C SER A 546 4.21 6.51 -0.51
N SER A 547 3.36 7.36 0.09
CA SER A 547 2.70 7.02 1.37
C SER A 547 1.74 5.84 1.24
N ALA A 548 1.06 5.70 0.09
CA ALA A 548 0.15 4.57 -0.17
C ALA A 548 0.90 3.23 -0.13
N PHE A 549 2.13 3.18 -0.67
CA PHE A 549 2.96 1.98 -0.56
C PHE A 549 3.24 1.61 0.91
N LEU A 550 3.56 2.59 1.77
CA LEU A 550 3.83 2.33 3.19
C LEU A 550 2.59 1.78 3.92
N VAL A 551 1.40 2.29 3.60
CA VAL A 551 0.13 1.81 4.15
C VAL A 551 -0.13 0.37 3.72
N THR A 552 -0.06 0.08 2.40
CA THR A 552 -0.26 -1.28 1.88
C THR A 552 0.79 -2.26 2.40
N PHE A 553 2.03 -1.82 2.53
CA PHE A 553 3.12 -2.59 3.14
C PHE A 553 2.80 -2.97 4.60
N LEU A 554 2.37 -2.01 5.42
CA LEU A 554 1.96 -2.27 6.80
C LEU A 554 0.73 -3.20 6.86
N ASP A 555 -0.25 -3.02 5.99
CA ASP A 555 -1.41 -3.94 5.94
C ASP A 555 -0.98 -5.37 5.62
N CYS A 556 -0.03 -5.56 4.70
CA CYS A 556 0.55 -6.86 4.42
C CYS A 556 1.24 -7.47 5.64
N VAL A 557 2.03 -6.66 6.37
CA VAL A 557 2.71 -7.07 7.62
C VAL A 557 1.70 -7.47 8.68
N LEU A 558 0.68 -6.63 8.93
CA LEU A 558 -0.33 -6.84 9.96
C LEU A 558 -1.28 -8.00 9.65
N SER A 559 -1.51 -8.28 8.36
CA SER A 559 -2.43 -9.34 7.93
C SER A 559 -1.89 -10.75 8.15
N CYS A 560 -0.57 -10.91 8.21
CA CYS A 560 0.09 -12.22 8.21
C CYS A 560 -0.33 -13.11 7.03
N ARG A 561 -0.72 -12.49 5.91
CA ARG A 561 -1.02 -13.18 4.65
C ARG A 561 0.22 -13.82 4.03
N PHE A 562 1.40 -13.29 4.36
CA PHE A 562 2.68 -13.72 3.81
C PHE A 562 3.63 -14.17 4.92
N GLY A 563 4.57 -15.05 4.59
CA GLY A 563 5.50 -15.62 5.56
C GLY A 563 6.60 -14.66 6.05
N ASN A 564 6.88 -13.57 5.33
CA ASN A 564 8.05 -12.70 5.54
C ASN A 564 8.23 -12.23 6.99
N PHE A 565 7.14 -11.85 7.67
CA PHE A 565 7.14 -11.27 9.02
C PHE A 565 6.70 -12.26 10.11
N LEU A 566 6.78 -13.56 9.83
CA LEU A 566 6.58 -14.60 10.84
C LEU A 566 7.86 -14.86 11.66
N CYS A 567 7.66 -15.53 12.80
CA CYS A 567 8.69 -15.89 13.77
C CYS A 567 9.46 -14.68 14.35
N ASN A 568 10.47 -14.94 15.18
CA ASN A 568 11.26 -13.90 15.86
C ASN A 568 12.70 -13.75 15.33
N SER A 569 13.18 -14.68 14.50
CA SER A 569 14.57 -14.67 14.00
C SER A 569 14.70 -15.34 12.62
N GLU A 570 15.83 -15.12 11.94
CA GLU A 570 16.18 -15.82 10.70
C GLU A 570 16.21 -17.35 10.91
N LYS A 571 16.85 -17.79 12.01
CA LYS A 571 16.90 -19.20 12.43
C LYS A 571 15.52 -19.83 12.55
N GLU A 572 14.58 -19.18 13.25
CA GLU A 572 13.24 -19.72 13.43
C GLU A 572 12.46 -19.82 12.12
N ARG A 573 12.61 -18.85 11.20
CA ARG A 573 11.96 -18.91 9.88
C ARG A 573 12.50 -20.05 9.03
N GLU A 574 13.80 -20.32 9.12
CA GLU A 574 14.44 -21.45 8.45
C GLU A 574 13.96 -22.79 9.04
N GLN A 575 13.93 -22.91 10.36
CA GLN A 575 13.44 -24.12 11.04
C GLN A 575 11.96 -24.40 10.75
N ALA A 576 11.14 -23.36 10.60
CA ALA A 576 9.74 -23.48 10.23
C ALA A 576 9.53 -23.58 8.71
N GLY A 577 10.58 -23.69 7.88
CA GLY A 577 10.44 -23.80 6.43
C GLY A 577 9.56 -22.70 5.82
N VAL A 578 9.55 -21.49 6.40
CA VAL A 578 8.62 -20.42 6.02
C VAL A 578 8.82 -20.06 4.55
N TRP A 579 10.08 -20.04 4.12
CA TRP A 579 10.46 -19.77 2.75
C TRP A 579 9.83 -20.74 1.74
N ASP A 580 9.87 -22.03 2.03
CA ASP A 580 9.41 -23.09 1.11
C ASP A 580 7.90 -23.30 1.15
N ASN A 581 7.23 -22.84 2.21
CA ASN A 581 5.81 -23.14 2.46
C ASN A 581 4.88 -21.92 2.39
N CYS A 582 5.42 -20.70 2.38
CA CYS A 582 4.62 -19.48 2.38
C CYS A 582 4.86 -18.63 1.14
N SER A 583 3.83 -17.86 0.78
CA SER A 583 3.97 -16.83 -0.23
C SER A 583 4.83 -15.65 0.23
N CYS A 584 5.52 -15.01 -0.72
CA CYS A 584 6.38 -13.87 -0.46
C CYS A 584 5.69 -12.53 -0.78
N MET A 585 5.62 -11.68 0.22
CA MET A 585 5.02 -10.35 0.14
C MET A 585 5.69 -9.47 -0.92
N TRP A 586 7.02 -9.49 -1.03
CA TRP A 586 7.76 -8.64 -1.97
C TRP A 586 7.41 -8.94 -3.44
N VAL A 587 7.22 -10.23 -3.75
CA VAL A 587 6.77 -10.68 -5.08
C VAL A 587 5.35 -10.18 -5.32
N SER A 588 4.44 -10.34 -4.35
CA SER A 588 3.07 -9.84 -4.46
C SER A 588 3.01 -8.33 -4.67
N LEU A 589 3.75 -7.54 -3.89
CA LEU A 589 3.79 -6.08 -4.02
C LEU A 589 4.38 -5.64 -5.37
N THR A 590 5.38 -6.37 -5.87
CA THR A 590 6.00 -6.08 -7.18
C THR A 590 5.04 -6.40 -8.33
N ASN A 591 4.31 -7.52 -8.26
CA ASN A 591 3.31 -7.87 -9.26
C ASN A 591 2.15 -6.86 -9.28
N LEU A 592 1.70 -6.40 -8.12
CA LEU A 592 0.69 -5.34 -8.01
C LEU A 592 1.14 -4.08 -8.76
N ARG A 593 2.39 -3.63 -8.53
CA ARG A 593 2.96 -2.48 -9.26
C ARG A 593 3.12 -2.76 -10.76
N ALA A 594 3.58 -3.94 -11.14
CA ALA A 594 3.83 -4.29 -12.55
C ALA A 594 2.56 -4.24 -13.42
N ALA A 595 1.38 -4.47 -12.84
CA ALA A 595 0.11 -4.40 -13.58
C ALA A 595 -0.23 -2.97 -14.05
N GLU A 596 0.15 -1.94 -13.29
CA GLU A 596 -0.15 -0.53 -13.59
C GLU A 596 1.10 0.32 -13.92
N GLY A 597 2.30 -0.26 -13.80
CA GLY A 597 3.58 0.42 -14.05
C GLY A 597 3.78 1.65 -13.16
N ASP A 598 4.44 2.68 -13.70
CA ASP A 598 4.73 3.94 -13.00
C ASP A 598 3.48 4.75 -12.63
N SER A 599 2.30 4.38 -13.15
CA SER A 599 1.03 5.02 -12.80
C SER A 599 0.43 4.47 -11.49
N HIS A 600 0.95 3.35 -10.98
CA HIS A 600 0.47 2.73 -9.75
C HIS A 600 0.62 3.70 -8.58
N PRO A 601 -0.37 3.80 -7.65
CA PRO A 601 -0.31 4.68 -6.48
C PRO A 601 0.87 4.46 -5.53
N HIS A 602 1.65 3.38 -5.74
CA HIS A 602 2.82 3.07 -4.90
C HIS A 602 4.05 3.86 -5.33
N HIS A 603 4.11 4.31 -6.58
CA HIS A 603 5.19 5.15 -7.07
C HIS A 603 4.97 6.58 -6.60
N ASN A 604 6.04 7.21 -6.11
CA ASN A 604 6.03 8.63 -5.84
C ASN A 604 6.32 9.39 -7.14
N PRO A 605 5.37 10.20 -7.65
CA PRO A 605 5.58 10.94 -8.90
C PRO A 605 6.62 12.04 -8.80
N PHE A 606 6.95 12.48 -7.59
CA PHE A 606 7.92 13.55 -7.35
C PHE A 606 9.33 13.03 -7.09
N TYR A 607 9.55 11.72 -7.15
CA TYR A 607 10.85 11.13 -6.92
C TYR A 607 11.90 11.67 -7.90
N ASP A 608 12.94 12.28 -7.36
CA ASP A 608 14.09 12.77 -8.12
C ASP A 608 15.38 12.22 -7.48
N PRO A 609 15.97 11.15 -8.06
CA PRO A 609 17.17 10.54 -7.52
C PRO A 609 18.38 11.49 -7.54
N MET A 610 18.44 12.43 -8.49
CA MET A 610 19.59 13.33 -8.65
C MET A 610 19.56 14.44 -7.60
N LYS A 611 18.38 14.96 -7.26
CA LYS A 611 18.21 16.03 -6.27
C LYS A 611 18.61 15.58 -4.85
N HIS A 612 18.44 14.30 -4.54
CA HIS A 612 18.66 13.75 -3.20
C HIS A 612 19.66 12.58 -3.18
N ASP A 613 20.71 12.60 -4.00
CA ASP A 613 21.75 11.55 -4.00
C ASP A 613 22.68 11.61 -2.76
N ARG A 614 22.61 12.67 -1.96
CA ARG A 614 23.39 12.84 -0.73
C ARG A 614 22.62 12.41 0.53
N PRO A 615 23.31 12.22 1.67
CA PRO A 615 22.66 11.99 2.94
C PRO A 615 21.61 13.06 3.27
N LEU A 616 20.45 12.63 3.76
CA LEU A 616 19.39 13.51 4.25
C LEU A 616 19.67 13.88 5.69
N LEU A 617 19.87 15.18 5.96
CA LEU A 617 20.17 15.70 7.29
C LEU A 617 19.07 16.67 7.72
N PRO A 618 17.99 16.17 8.36
CA PRO A 618 16.88 17.02 8.77
C PRO A 618 17.27 17.98 9.88
N ALA A 619 16.95 19.27 9.70
CA ALA A 619 17.15 20.28 10.72
C ALA A 619 16.26 20.00 11.94
N ALA A 620 16.75 20.29 13.14
CA ALA A 620 16.03 20.00 14.40
C ALA A 620 14.61 20.59 14.44
N ALA A 621 14.41 21.80 13.90
CA ALA A 621 13.09 22.44 13.83
C ALA A 621 12.11 21.69 12.91
N ALA A 622 12.59 21.00 11.89
CA ALA A 622 11.78 20.26 10.94
C ALA A 622 11.38 18.85 11.45
N LEU A 623 11.98 18.39 12.56
CA LEU A 623 11.70 17.10 13.18
C LEU A 623 10.44 17.08 14.04
N ALA A 624 9.68 18.18 14.12
CA ALA A 624 8.36 18.18 14.75
C ALA A 624 7.39 17.31 13.93
N PRO A 625 6.93 16.15 14.46
CA PRO A 625 6.11 15.24 13.70
C PRO A 625 4.64 15.66 13.73
N THR A 626 3.91 15.29 12.69
CA THR A 626 2.45 15.43 12.60
C THR A 626 1.81 14.06 12.62
N ILE A 627 0.51 13.97 12.88
CA ILE A 627 -0.20 12.71 12.65
C ILE A 627 0.00 12.30 11.19
N TRP A 628 0.28 11.03 10.94
CA TRP A 628 0.26 10.42 9.61
C TRP A 628 -1.19 10.09 9.21
N PRO A 629 -1.87 10.92 8.37
CA PRO A 629 -3.31 10.80 8.15
C PRO A 629 -3.70 9.53 7.41
N GLN A 630 -2.91 9.14 6.41
CA GLN A 630 -3.16 7.98 5.55
C GLN A 630 -3.22 6.66 6.32
N PHE A 631 -2.59 6.59 7.51
CA PHE A 631 -2.64 5.41 8.37
C PHE A 631 -3.50 5.62 9.62
N HIS A 632 -3.28 6.69 10.39
CA HIS A 632 -3.96 6.87 11.67
C HIS A 632 -5.41 7.28 11.53
N LEU A 633 -5.76 8.06 10.49
CA LEU A 633 -7.09 8.63 10.32
C LEU A 633 -7.95 7.86 9.32
N ARG A 634 -7.38 6.93 8.54
CA ARG A 634 -8.05 6.25 7.41
C ARG A 634 -9.40 5.61 7.73
N TRP A 635 -9.60 5.18 8.98
CA TRP A 635 -10.85 4.53 9.41
C TRP A 635 -11.82 5.47 10.12
N ALA A 636 -11.30 6.40 10.92
CA ALA A 636 -12.10 7.28 11.77
C ALA A 636 -12.47 8.61 11.07
N CYS A 637 -11.61 9.08 10.17
CA CYS A 637 -11.80 10.28 9.34
C CYS A 637 -11.29 10.03 7.90
N PRO A 638 -11.98 9.23 7.09
CA PRO A 638 -11.52 8.86 5.75
C PRO A 638 -11.27 10.05 4.81
N SER A 639 -12.01 11.15 4.97
CA SER A 639 -11.82 12.38 4.18
C SER A 639 -10.45 13.02 4.41
N GLU A 640 -9.99 13.06 5.66
CA GLU A 640 -8.69 13.63 6.04
C GLU A 640 -7.53 12.73 5.62
N ALA A 641 -7.75 11.41 5.59
CA ALA A 641 -6.76 10.46 5.11
C ALA A 641 -6.47 10.60 3.60
N GLN A 642 -7.39 11.19 2.84
CA GLN A 642 -7.23 11.48 1.41
C GLN A 642 -6.48 12.80 1.14
N GLY A 643 -5.98 13.49 2.18
CA GLY A 643 -5.36 14.83 2.13
C GLY A 643 -4.07 15.02 1.31
N GLY A 644 -3.76 14.12 0.37
CA GLY A 644 -2.74 14.27 -0.66
C GLY A 644 -3.35 14.70 -1.99
N GLU A 645 -4.18 15.74 -2.00
CA GLU A 645 -5.00 16.14 -3.16
C GLU A 645 -4.16 16.27 -4.44
N LEU A 646 -2.92 16.74 -4.33
CA LEU A 646 -1.99 16.90 -5.45
C LEU A 646 -1.45 15.56 -5.99
N GLU A 647 -1.07 14.61 -5.14
CA GLU A 647 -0.62 13.26 -5.57
C GLU A 647 -1.79 12.51 -6.22
N ALA A 648 -2.96 12.55 -5.59
CA ALA A 648 -4.17 11.92 -6.11
C ALA A 648 -4.57 12.52 -7.47
N GLN A 649 -4.56 13.85 -7.59
CA GLN A 649 -4.81 14.55 -8.87
C GLN A 649 -3.76 14.17 -9.92
N TRP A 650 -2.49 14.08 -9.56
CA TRP A 650 -1.44 13.64 -10.47
C TRP A 650 -1.70 12.22 -10.97
N HIS A 651 -1.99 11.26 -10.09
CA HIS A 651 -2.29 9.88 -10.50
C HIS A 651 -3.52 9.80 -11.41
N ILE A 652 -4.58 10.58 -11.12
CA ILE A 652 -5.76 10.67 -11.97
C ILE A 652 -5.39 11.21 -13.36
N LEU A 653 -4.59 12.27 -13.43
CA LEU A 653 -4.14 12.87 -14.68
C LEU A 653 -3.23 11.92 -15.47
N SER A 654 -2.27 11.27 -14.80
CA SER A 654 -1.35 10.29 -15.40
C SER A 654 -2.10 9.09 -15.96
N LYS A 655 -3.09 8.56 -15.24
CA LYS A 655 -3.95 7.47 -15.73
C LYS A 655 -4.75 7.90 -16.96
N LYS A 656 -5.39 9.07 -16.91
CA LYS A 656 -6.10 9.66 -18.07
C LYS A 656 -5.16 9.83 -19.26
N TYR A 657 -3.94 10.32 -19.05
CA TYR A 657 -2.96 10.50 -20.10
C TYR A 657 -2.51 9.16 -20.71
N ALA A 658 -2.24 8.15 -19.88
CA ALA A 658 -1.88 6.81 -20.33
C ALA A 658 -3.01 6.17 -21.16
N ASP A 659 -4.26 6.31 -20.72
CA ASP A 659 -5.43 5.81 -21.45
C ASP A 659 -5.64 6.54 -22.78
N MET A 660 -5.45 7.86 -22.80
CA MET A 660 -5.47 8.64 -24.04
C MET A 660 -4.34 8.26 -24.99
N SER A 661 -3.14 7.98 -24.49
CA SER A 661 -2.01 7.53 -25.29
C SER A 661 -2.29 6.17 -25.94
N LYS A 662 -2.79 5.19 -25.16
CA LYS A 662 -3.22 3.88 -25.68
C LYS A 662 -4.36 4.02 -26.72
N ALA A 663 -5.30 4.93 -26.50
CA ALA A 663 -6.36 5.22 -27.46
C ALA A 663 -5.81 5.82 -28.76
N LYS A 664 -4.84 6.75 -28.67
CA LYS A 664 -4.13 7.33 -29.80
C LYS A 664 -3.39 6.26 -30.61
N GLU A 665 -2.65 5.37 -29.96
CA GLU A 665 -1.95 4.27 -30.65
C GLU A 665 -2.91 3.36 -31.41
N ARG A 666 -4.03 2.96 -30.77
CA ARG A 666 -5.08 2.18 -31.44
C ARG A 666 -5.69 2.92 -32.63
N ALA A 667 -5.92 4.23 -32.51
CA ALA A 667 -6.44 5.05 -33.60
C ALA A 667 -5.43 5.17 -34.75
N VAL A 668 -4.14 5.37 -34.45
CA VAL A 668 -3.06 5.40 -35.45
C VAL A 668 -2.94 4.06 -36.17
N LEU A 669 -3.04 2.94 -35.46
CA LEU A 669 -3.01 1.60 -36.07
C LEU A 669 -4.19 1.40 -37.03
N LYS A 670 -5.41 1.79 -36.60
CA LYS A 670 -6.61 1.75 -37.45
C LYS A 670 -6.48 2.68 -38.67
N ALA A 671 -5.91 3.86 -38.51
CA ALA A 671 -5.69 4.80 -39.60
C ALA A 671 -4.69 4.25 -40.63
N LYS A 672 -3.62 3.57 -40.18
CA LYS A 672 -2.67 2.88 -41.07
C LYS A 672 -3.36 1.76 -41.85
N ASP A 673 -4.17 0.94 -41.19
CA ASP A 673 -4.92 -0.15 -41.84
C ASP A 673 -5.96 0.38 -42.85
N LEU A 674 -6.67 1.44 -42.49
CA LEU A 674 -7.57 2.15 -43.41
C LEU A 674 -6.83 2.71 -44.62
N LYS A 675 -5.65 3.31 -44.42
CA LYS A 675 -4.82 3.82 -45.51
C LYS A 675 -4.43 2.71 -46.48
N VAL A 676 -3.94 1.58 -45.97
CA VAL A 676 -3.58 0.41 -46.79
C VAL A 676 -4.78 -0.08 -47.61
N ARG A 677 -5.96 -0.19 -46.99
CA ARG A 677 -7.20 -0.56 -47.70
C ARG A 677 -7.61 0.46 -48.77
N THR A 678 -7.45 1.75 -48.49
CA THR A 678 -7.77 2.82 -49.44
C THR A 678 -6.83 2.80 -50.64
N ASP A 679 -5.53 2.57 -50.41
CA ASP A 679 -4.53 2.45 -51.47
C ASP A 679 -4.78 1.21 -52.35
N LEU A 680 -5.23 0.09 -51.76
CA LEU A 680 -5.66 -1.12 -52.48
C LEU A 680 -6.88 -0.87 -53.37
N LEU A 681 -7.94 -0.27 -52.81
CA LEU A 681 -9.15 0.08 -53.56
C LEU A 681 -8.86 1.06 -54.70
N ALA A 682 -7.98 2.04 -54.46
CA ALA A 682 -7.57 2.98 -55.50
C ALA A 682 -6.84 2.27 -56.65
N ALA A 683 -5.98 1.29 -56.36
CA ALA A 683 -5.31 0.49 -57.39
C ALA A 683 -6.29 -0.37 -58.19
N GLU A 684 -7.30 -0.95 -57.54
CA GLU A 684 -8.33 -1.76 -58.18
C GLU A 684 -9.25 -0.92 -59.08
N LEU A 685 -9.67 0.25 -58.59
CA LEU A 685 -10.42 1.23 -59.39
C LEU A 685 -9.67 1.63 -60.65
N GLU A 686 -8.36 1.83 -60.56
CA GLU A 686 -7.56 2.22 -61.72
C GLU A 686 -7.40 1.09 -62.74
N LYS A 687 -7.35 -0.16 -62.26
CA LYS A 687 -7.41 -1.35 -63.12
C LYS A 687 -8.76 -1.46 -63.83
N GLU A 688 -9.87 -1.21 -63.14
CA GLU A 688 -11.20 -1.19 -63.76
C GLU A 688 -11.35 -0.08 -64.80
N LYS A 689 -10.86 1.14 -64.51
CA LYS A 689 -10.85 2.23 -65.50
C LYS A 689 -10.08 1.85 -66.76
N GLN A 690 -8.93 1.19 -66.63
CA GLN A 690 -8.16 0.69 -67.77
C GLN A 690 -8.92 -0.38 -68.57
N ALA A 691 -9.62 -1.29 -67.88
CA ALA A 691 -10.46 -2.29 -68.53
C ALA A 691 -11.65 -1.65 -69.25
N CYS A 692 -12.34 -0.70 -68.62
CA CYS A 692 -13.45 0.04 -69.21
C CYS A 692 -13.02 0.84 -70.46
N SER A 693 -11.89 1.54 -70.38
CA SER A 693 -11.30 2.25 -71.54
C SER A 693 -10.99 1.28 -72.69
N SER A 694 -10.40 0.13 -72.38
CA SER A 694 -10.10 -0.91 -73.38
C SER A 694 -11.38 -1.43 -74.05
N SER A 695 -12.41 -1.77 -73.27
CA SER A 695 -13.72 -2.19 -73.79
C SER A 695 -14.39 -1.11 -74.64
N LEU A 696 -14.30 0.16 -74.25
CA LEU A 696 -14.81 1.29 -75.02
C LEU A 696 -14.10 1.41 -76.37
N THR A 697 -12.77 1.24 -76.41
CA THR A 697 -12.01 1.26 -77.67
C THR A 697 -12.38 0.09 -78.58
N MET A 698 -12.61 -1.10 -78.02
CA MET A 698 -13.10 -2.28 -78.75
C MET A 698 -14.50 -2.03 -79.31
N ALA A 699 -15.43 -1.49 -78.53
CA ALA A 699 -16.77 -1.14 -78.98
C ALA A 699 -16.75 -0.10 -80.12
N ARG A 700 -15.91 0.94 -80.00
CA ARG A 700 -15.70 1.93 -81.08
C ARG A 700 -15.12 1.30 -82.34
N ARG A 701 -14.23 0.30 -82.21
CA ARG A 701 -13.70 -0.46 -83.35
C ARG A 701 -14.80 -1.30 -84.00
N ALA A 702 -15.55 -2.07 -83.23
CA ALA A 702 -16.66 -2.89 -83.72
C ALA A 702 -17.73 -2.05 -84.41
N CYS A 703 -18.04 -0.85 -83.90
CA CYS A 703 -18.97 0.07 -84.54
C CYS A 703 -18.44 0.56 -85.91
N ARG A 704 -17.14 0.89 -86.01
CA ARG A 704 -16.50 1.25 -87.29
C ARG A 704 -16.51 0.09 -88.29
N GLU A 705 -16.23 -1.13 -87.82
CA GLU A 705 -16.27 -2.34 -88.65
C GLU A 705 -17.71 -2.65 -89.10
N ASN A 706 -18.70 -2.53 -88.23
CA ASN A 706 -20.11 -2.71 -88.57
C ASN A 706 -20.58 -1.65 -89.57
N LEU A 707 -20.14 -0.39 -89.43
CA LEU A 707 -20.41 0.66 -90.41
C LEU A 707 -19.75 0.36 -91.77
N ALA A 708 -18.53 -0.17 -91.77
CA ALA A 708 -17.84 -0.61 -92.99
C ALA A 708 -18.57 -1.79 -93.66
N ILE A 709 -19.02 -2.77 -92.88
CA ILE A 709 -19.83 -3.90 -93.35
C ILE A 709 -21.16 -3.40 -93.93
N LYS A 710 -21.86 -2.49 -93.24
CA LYS A 710 -23.09 -1.87 -93.77
C LYS A 710 -22.87 -1.16 -95.11
N ARG A 711 -21.76 -0.42 -95.24
CA ARG A 711 -21.38 0.22 -96.52
C ARG A 711 -21.06 -0.81 -97.61
N ALA A 712 -20.38 -1.91 -97.27
CA ALA A 712 -20.10 -3.01 -98.20
C ALA A 712 -21.38 -3.71 -98.65
N ILE A 713 -22.32 -3.99 -97.74
CA ILE A 713 -23.63 -4.59 -98.06
C ILE A 713 -24.46 -3.66 -98.96
N GLN A 714 -24.44 -2.35 -98.70
CA GLN A 714 -25.07 -1.35 -99.58
C GLN A 714 -24.44 -1.31 -100.97
N SER A 715 -23.12 -1.48 -101.08
CA SER A 715 -22.43 -1.55 -102.38
C SER A 715 -22.71 -2.82 -103.19
N LEU A 716 -23.21 -3.88 -102.54
CA LEU A 716 -23.65 -5.13 -103.17
C LEU A 716 -25.14 -5.13 -103.55
N GLY A 717 -25.86 -4.01 -103.35
CA GLY A 717 -27.26 -3.86 -103.77
C GLY A 717 -28.30 -4.53 -102.86
N CYS A 718 -27.90 -5.01 -101.67
CA CYS A 718 -28.81 -5.68 -100.74
C CYS A 718 -29.35 -4.72 -99.67
N LYS A 719 -30.68 -4.70 -99.48
CA LYS A 719 -31.39 -3.89 -98.48
C LYS A 719 -31.66 -4.74 -97.23
N VAL A 720 -31.02 -4.42 -96.11
CA VAL A 720 -31.20 -5.16 -94.84
C VAL A 720 -32.30 -4.49 -94.00
N GLN A 721 -33.41 -5.20 -93.77
CA GLN A 721 -34.44 -4.84 -92.80
C GLN A 721 -34.25 -5.70 -91.54
N PHE A 722 -34.21 -5.07 -90.37
CA PHE A 722 -34.23 -5.78 -89.10
C PHE A 722 -35.65 -5.71 -88.55
N SER A 723 -36.32 -6.87 -88.43
CA SER A 723 -37.58 -7.05 -87.69
C SER A 723 -37.25 -7.55 -86.29
N THR A 724 -37.65 -6.81 -85.26
CA THR A 724 -37.54 -7.25 -83.88
C THR A 724 -38.86 -7.90 -83.47
N ASP A 725 -39.01 -9.20 -83.73
CA ASP A 725 -40.03 -10.03 -83.09
C ASP A 725 -39.39 -11.34 -82.65
N GLY A 726 -39.68 -11.76 -81.43
CA GLY A 726 -39.01 -12.88 -80.76
C GLY A 726 -39.10 -12.80 -79.25
N GLY A 727 -40.31 -13.00 -78.71
CA GLY A 727 -40.51 -13.32 -77.30
C GLY A 727 -40.01 -14.73 -76.94
N LEU A 728 -39.82 -14.94 -75.64
CA LEU A 728 -40.04 -16.26 -75.04
C LEU A 728 -40.74 -16.07 -73.69
N GLU A 729 -42.01 -16.44 -73.68
CA GLU A 729 -42.83 -16.67 -72.50
C GLU A 729 -42.35 -17.92 -71.73
N SER A 730 -42.46 -17.86 -70.40
CA SER A 730 -42.89 -18.95 -69.50
C SER A 730 -42.78 -18.36 -68.09
N GLY A 731 -43.83 -18.10 -67.31
CA GLY A 731 -45.06 -18.84 -67.13
C GLY A 731 -45.12 -19.28 -65.66
N GLY A 732 -46.21 -18.99 -64.96
CA GLY A 732 -46.60 -19.72 -63.73
C GLY A 732 -46.34 -19.02 -62.38
N THR A 733 -47.15 -18.05 -61.97
CA THR A 733 -48.19 -18.14 -60.92
C THR A 733 -47.85 -18.80 -59.57
N ARG A 734 -48.18 -18.01 -58.52
CA ARG A 734 -48.92 -18.36 -57.29
C ARG A 734 -48.19 -19.00 -56.09
N GLU A 735 -48.29 -18.22 -55.01
CA GLU A 735 -48.87 -18.56 -53.70
C GLU A 735 -47.95 -19.02 -52.54
N ASN A 736 -48.25 -18.38 -51.40
CA ASN A 736 -48.16 -18.84 -50.01
C ASN A 736 -46.86 -18.60 -49.21
N LEU A 737 -46.92 -17.53 -48.40
CA LEU A 737 -46.49 -17.54 -46.99
C LEU A 737 -47.19 -18.72 -46.24
N PRO A 738 -46.68 -19.29 -45.12
CA PRO A 738 -46.12 -18.52 -43.99
C PRO A 738 -44.96 -19.17 -43.17
N SER A 739 -44.28 -18.30 -42.41
CA SER A 739 -43.59 -18.47 -41.12
C SER A 739 -43.14 -19.87 -40.62
N SER A 740 -41.86 -20.02 -40.25
CA SER A 740 -41.42 -19.95 -38.83
C SER A 740 -40.00 -20.51 -38.58
N LEU A 741 -39.27 -19.77 -37.74
CA LEU A 741 -38.40 -20.20 -36.62
C LEU A 741 -37.12 -21.05 -36.84
N ARG A 742 -36.04 -20.42 -36.33
CA ARG A 742 -34.91 -20.91 -35.48
C ARG A 742 -33.55 -21.15 -36.14
N ARG A 743 -32.58 -20.34 -35.66
CA ARG A 743 -31.29 -20.68 -35.01
C ARG A 743 -30.49 -21.83 -35.67
N ASP A 744 -29.22 -21.70 -36.02
CA ASP A 744 -28.12 -21.07 -35.30
C ASP A 744 -26.84 -21.11 -36.18
N LEU A 745 -25.89 -20.22 -35.87
CA LEU A 745 -24.43 -20.40 -35.92
C LEU A 745 -23.62 -20.38 -37.25
N HIS A 746 -22.52 -19.63 -37.12
CA HIS A 746 -21.20 -19.70 -37.78
C HIS A 746 -20.94 -19.00 -39.14
N ALA A 747 -20.13 -17.95 -39.01
CA ALA A 747 -18.78 -17.81 -39.60
C ALA A 747 -18.62 -17.42 -41.08
N ALA A 748 -17.71 -16.43 -41.23
CA ALA A 748 -16.77 -16.23 -42.32
C ALA A 748 -17.27 -15.66 -43.66
N SER A 749 -16.42 -14.79 -44.22
CA SER A 749 -16.41 -14.25 -45.59
C SER A 749 -17.67 -13.48 -45.98
N GLY A 750 -17.57 -12.19 -46.25
CA GLY A 750 -16.81 -11.69 -47.39
C GLY A 750 -17.80 -11.03 -48.33
N GLN A 751 -17.46 -9.81 -48.74
CA GLN A 751 -17.71 -9.28 -50.09
C GLN A 751 -19.17 -9.20 -50.55
N SER A 752 -19.70 -7.99 -50.60
CA SER A 752 -19.62 -7.09 -51.76
C SER A 752 -20.68 -7.43 -52.81
N ASN A 753 -21.68 -6.57 -52.92
CA ASN A 753 -21.88 -5.72 -54.10
C ASN A 753 -23.17 -4.92 -53.84
N GLU A 754 -23.12 -3.60 -53.91
CA GLU A 754 -23.16 -2.86 -55.19
C GLU A 754 -24.33 -3.40 -56.03
N GLY A 755 -25.47 -2.74 -56.06
CA GLY A 755 -25.55 -1.36 -56.53
C GLY A 755 -25.47 -1.40 -58.05
N MET A 756 -26.60 -1.13 -58.69
CA MET A 756 -26.80 -0.54 -60.02
C MET A 756 -28.25 -0.86 -60.43
N ASP A 757 -29.02 0.03 -61.04
CA ASP A 757 -28.80 1.42 -61.36
C ASP A 757 -30.16 2.04 -61.66
N LEU A 758 -30.22 3.35 -61.55
CA LEU A 758 -31.32 4.18 -62.01
C LEU A 758 -31.44 4.14 -63.53
N SER A 759 -32.69 4.12 -64.03
CA SER A 759 -33.01 4.94 -65.19
C SER A 759 -34.48 5.39 -65.15
N VAL A 760 -34.62 6.71 -65.29
CA VAL A 760 -35.82 7.52 -65.30
C VAL A 760 -36.48 7.50 -66.69
N SER A 761 -37.79 7.71 -66.75
CA SER A 761 -38.46 8.27 -67.93
C SER A 761 -39.62 9.19 -67.50
N ILE A 762 -39.70 10.34 -68.18
CA ILE A 762 -40.50 11.54 -67.93
C ILE A 762 -41.67 11.59 -68.92
N VAL A 763 -42.70 12.39 -68.61
CA VAL A 763 -43.46 13.37 -69.47
C VAL A 763 -44.89 13.48 -68.90
N ALA A 764 -45.60 14.61 -68.82
CA ALA A 764 -45.39 16.06 -68.72
C ALA A 764 -46.82 16.66 -68.70
N VAL A 765 -47.10 17.70 -67.91
CA VAL A 765 -48.09 18.75 -68.21
C VAL A 765 -47.66 20.04 -67.48
N ASP A 766 -47.15 21.01 -68.25
CA ASP A 766 -47.17 22.46 -67.98
C ASP A 766 -48.60 22.98 -68.25
N ASP A 767 -49.13 24.09 -67.74
CA ASP A 767 -48.54 25.30 -67.17
C ASP A 767 -49.65 26.08 -66.44
N ASN A 768 -49.28 26.91 -65.46
CA ASN A 768 -49.80 28.28 -65.25
C ASN A 768 -49.21 28.91 -63.98
N THR A 769 -48.26 29.84 -64.19
CA THR A 769 -48.09 31.17 -63.53
C THR A 769 -47.97 31.21 -61.99
N ASP A 770 -47.00 31.84 -61.32
CA ASP A 770 -46.10 32.95 -61.66
C ASP A 770 -44.92 33.03 -60.64
N ASP A 771 -43.88 33.77 -61.04
CA ASP A 771 -42.89 34.51 -60.24
C ASP A 771 -41.63 33.84 -59.64
N ASN A 772 -40.55 33.94 -60.43
CA ASN A 772 -39.17 34.37 -60.12
C ASN A 772 -38.56 34.08 -58.73
N MET A 773 -37.65 33.08 -58.70
CA MET A 773 -36.69 32.83 -57.63
C MET A 773 -35.29 32.59 -58.23
N VAL A 774 -34.31 33.42 -57.83
CA VAL A 774 -32.88 33.20 -58.09
C VAL A 774 -32.28 32.49 -56.87
N HIS A 775 -31.73 31.29 -57.07
CA HIS A 775 -31.27 30.39 -56.02
C HIS A 775 -29.76 30.51 -55.73
N VAL A 776 -29.42 30.54 -54.43
CA VAL A 776 -28.07 30.45 -53.86
C VAL A 776 -27.80 29.05 -53.27
N ASN A 777 -26.54 28.63 -53.40
CA ASN A 777 -25.82 27.46 -52.88
C ASN A 777 -26.42 26.65 -51.70
N THR A 778 -26.52 25.34 -51.92
CA THR A 778 -27.00 24.33 -50.98
C THR A 778 -25.83 23.65 -50.24
N LEU A 779 -25.36 24.24 -49.13
CA LEU A 779 -24.45 23.56 -48.17
C LEU A 779 -24.81 23.84 -46.70
N SER A 780 -26.08 24.19 -46.44
CA SER A 780 -26.59 24.60 -45.11
C SER A 780 -27.74 23.72 -44.61
N ARG A 781 -27.72 22.39 -44.84
CA ARG A 781 -28.88 21.55 -44.50
C ARG A 781 -28.58 20.20 -43.85
N VAL A 782 -27.67 20.18 -42.86
CA VAL A 782 -27.45 18.99 -42.01
C VAL A 782 -27.52 19.30 -40.50
N CYS A 783 -27.84 20.53 -40.08
CA CYS A 783 -27.88 20.89 -38.65
C CYS A 783 -29.28 20.85 -38.00
N ASP A 784 -30.34 20.43 -38.69
CA ASP A 784 -31.73 20.59 -38.21
C ASP A 784 -32.37 19.35 -37.57
N THR A 785 -31.64 18.25 -37.33
CA THR A 785 -32.24 16.98 -36.85
C THR A 785 -31.98 16.59 -35.38
N PHE A 786 -31.47 17.49 -34.53
CA PHE A 786 -31.10 17.13 -33.13
C PHE A 786 -31.72 17.99 -32.00
N CYS A 787 -32.83 18.70 -32.21
CA CYS A 787 -33.50 19.42 -31.11
C CYS A 787 -34.61 18.57 -30.44
N PRO A 788 -34.48 18.14 -29.17
CA PRO A 788 -35.42 17.20 -28.54
C PRO A 788 -36.72 17.81 -27.98
N PHE A 789 -37.03 19.09 -28.20
CA PHE A 789 -38.17 19.76 -27.55
C PHE A 789 -39.03 20.61 -28.50
N ARG A 790 -39.63 19.99 -29.53
CA ARG A 790 -40.80 20.59 -30.21
C ARG A 790 -42.06 19.80 -29.92
N THR A 791 -43.03 20.45 -29.27
CA THR A 791 -44.44 20.06 -29.28
C THR A 791 -45.28 21.20 -29.85
N GLY A 792 -46.04 20.89 -30.91
CA GLY A 792 -47.35 21.43 -31.25
C GLY A 792 -47.51 22.89 -31.65
N GLU A 793 -46.93 23.84 -30.93
CA GLU A 793 -47.26 25.27 -31.05
C GLU A 793 -46.03 26.17 -31.29
N GLY A 794 -45.19 25.79 -32.25
CA GLY A 794 -44.17 26.68 -32.84
C GLY A 794 -42.97 27.06 -31.96
N CYS A 795 -41.91 27.56 -32.60
CA CYS A 795 -40.73 28.10 -31.93
C CYS A 795 -40.92 29.63 -31.82
N LYS A 796 -41.10 30.16 -30.61
CA LYS A 796 -41.09 31.61 -30.35
C LYS A 796 -39.71 32.01 -29.83
N TRP A 797 -38.90 32.61 -30.68
CA TRP A 797 -37.86 33.55 -30.26
C TRP A 797 -38.32 34.95 -30.68
N PRO A 798 -38.25 35.99 -29.81
CA PRO A 798 -38.43 37.36 -30.25
C PRO A 798 -37.10 37.95 -30.77
N ASP A 799 -37.22 38.76 -31.83
CA ASP A 799 -36.11 39.48 -32.48
C ASP A 799 -35.43 40.51 -31.55
N GLY A 800 -34.09 40.57 -31.61
CA GLY A 800 -33.29 41.69 -31.10
C GLY A 800 -31.98 41.29 -30.40
N GLY A 801 -30.85 41.62 -31.06
CA GLY A 801 -29.55 41.99 -30.46
C GLY A 801 -28.99 41.16 -29.29
N CYS A 802 -27.96 40.35 -29.59
CA CYS A 802 -27.14 39.54 -28.68
C CYS A 802 -26.81 40.25 -27.33
N PRO A 803 -27.07 39.61 -26.17
CA PRO A 803 -27.27 40.31 -24.90
C PRO A 803 -25.99 40.68 -24.13
N GLN A 804 -26.03 41.84 -23.47
CA GLN A 804 -25.16 42.21 -22.35
C GLN A 804 -25.73 41.72 -21.00
N LEU A 805 -24.87 41.02 -20.25
CA LEU A 805 -24.60 41.07 -18.78
C LEU A 805 -25.66 40.74 -17.71
N GLY A 806 -25.33 39.79 -16.81
CA GLY A 806 -25.74 39.88 -15.39
C GLY A 806 -25.77 38.63 -14.47
N SER A 807 -24.63 37.96 -14.20
CA SER A 807 -24.28 37.18 -12.97
C SER A 807 -25.13 35.93 -12.59
N GLN A 808 -24.60 34.78 -12.13
CA GLN A 808 -23.51 34.52 -11.19
C GLN A 808 -22.86 33.14 -11.46
N PHE A 809 -21.61 33.02 -11.01
CA PHE A 809 -20.73 31.84 -10.92
C PHE A 809 -19.70 31.62 -12.04
N VAL A 810 -18.45 31.71 -11.57
CA VAL A 810 -17.15 31.83 -12.22
C VAL A 810 -16.59 30.43 -12.53
N GLY A 811 -16.12 30.22 -13.75
CA GLY A 811 -15.38 29.03 -14.16
C GLY A 811 -14.50 29.33 -15.37
N LEU A 812 -13.19 29.39 -15.13
CA LEU A 812 -12.13 29.76 -16.08
C LEU A 812 -12.21 29.01 -17.43
N LYS A 813 -12.09 29.77 -18.52
CA LYS A 813 -11.39 29.29 -19.72
C LYS A 813 -10.43 30.38 -20.20
N ALA A 814 -9.15 30.02 -20.17
CA ALA A 814 -8.01 30.85 -20.53
C ALA A 814 -8.11 31.38 -21.96
N ASN A 815 -7.83 32.67 -22.12
CA ASN A 815 -7.69 33.34 -23.41
C ASN A 815 -6.23 33.22 -23.84
N PHE A 816 -5.96 32.43 -24.88
CA PHE A 816 -4.61 32.16 -25.40
C PHE A 816 -4.05 33.30 -26.26
N ASP A 817 -4.81 34.37 -26.52
CA ASP A 817 -4.36 35.53 -27.33
C ASP A 817 -3.68 36.64 -26.50
N ALA A 818 -3.46 36.43 -25.20
CA ALA A 818 -2.76 37.38 -24.33
C ALA A 818 -1.22 37.15 -24.26
N PHE A 819 -0.70 36.05 -24.82
CA PHE A 819 0.73 35.74 -24.79
C PHE A 819 1.55 36.49 -25.85
N ASP A 820 0.94 36.95 -26.94
CA ASP A 820 1.65 37.64 -28.03
C ASP A 820 1.86 39.15 -27.81
N ARG A 821 1.46 39.68 -26.64
CA ARG A 821 1.59 41.12 -26.31
C ARG A 821 2.45 41.42 -25.08
N LEU A 822 3.11 40.43 -24.50
CA LEU A 822 4.06 40.65 -23.42
C LEU A 822 5.46 40.82 -24.00
N SER A 823 5.92 42.07 -24.06
CA SER A 823 7.32 42.40 -24.33
C SER A 823 8.19 41.82 -23.22
N ILE A 824 8.94 40.77 -23.54
CA ILE A 824 10.00 40.23 -22.69
C ILE A 824 11.09 41.30 -22.63
N TYR A 825 11.19 41.99 -21.49
CA TYR A 825 12.42 42.65 -21.09
C TYR A 825 13.00 41.90 -19.89
N ASP A 826 14.27 41.57 -20.05
CA ASP A 826 15.15 40.86 -19.15
C ASP A 826 15.23 41.46 -17.74
N GLN A 827 15.49 40.56 -16.78
CA GLN A 827 16.15 40.74 -15.46
C GLN A 827 15.32 40.19 -14.29
N TYR A 828 15.34 38.86 -14.11
CA TYR A 828 14.96 38.24 -12.83
C TYR A 828 15.90 37.12 -12.37
N PHE A 829 17.15 37.13 -12.84
CA PHE A 829 18.25 36.38 -12.21
C PHE A 829 19.45 37.31 -12.04
N GLY A 830 19.53 37.94 -10.86
CA GLY A 830 20.77 38.48 -10.32
C GLY A 830 21.39 37.44 -9.40
N SER A 831 22.70 37.25 -9.52
CA SER A 831 23.53 36.45 -8.63
C SER A 831 23.78 37.17 -7.30
N GLU A 832 23.45 36.54 -6.18
CA GLU A 832 24.14 36.65 -4.89
C GLU A 832 23.92 35.39 -4.06
#